data_AF-C7HWP3-F1
#
_entry.id   AF-C7HWP3-F1
#
_cell.length_a   1.000
_cell.length_b   1.000
_cell.length_c   1.000
_cell.angle_alpha   90.00
_cell.angle_beta   90.00
_cell.angle_gamma   90.00
#
_symmetry.space_group_name_H-M   'P 1'
#
loop_
_entity.id
_entity.type
_entity.pdbx_description
1 polymer ?
#
loop_
_entity_poly.entity_id
_entity_poly.type
_entity_poly.pdbx_seq_one_letter_code
_entity_poly.pdbx_strand_id
1 'polypeptide(L)'
;MKLDFIVKNPDKYLGHIEGVGNNKEKLEDHINKTFAYYQKILDEKNLGKVFERFFLSIFDEKDEYTYFKDLIDSVILFHDLGKINSRFQRNKLKNFEIDLIDLGIESQHSILSSFIYVYIFVGKIKNLKIDDELKEKFYYLIFLNAFVISRHHSDLSDFSYSIHNFFDLFIDERSKFYKTLNYLSKDKNIKEEFFDDFEEISNDIMDLVYDFDMDSSYTDFKKSKSKEIYIYTRLIYSILVASDFYATTDYMNGYKTKLPKIDQNDLIKIYNNSKLIKSIRKSEKDKSYEKKENINDLRTKIFLNAEKNLEEERDKNIFFLEAPTGSGKSNTAMNLSFKLLNNQINKIIYAYPFNTLVEQNKNTLLKYYKKTSIEEKISIINSITPIGKSDNEDFMKDWDYYIKSLLDRQFLHSPFIITSNVGLFNTLFSNKRKNIFGLYQLTNSVIVLDEIQAYREDLWNEIIEMLEIYSKIFNLKIIIMSATLPDLSALLDEDKKKNIGKLIKNPREMFNEPLFKNRVKINYDLLDLGKIDYDHLLNHMKENIGNHKKILVEFIRKKDAENFFKILNEEEFFAQYNILILTGDDNLRRKAQVIGQISGEVIKKTILIASQVVEAGVDIDMDIGYKDISMLENEEQFLGRIGRSALKNDAVAYFFDMADEKKIYKNAQDILTLRNKDRRKNLETKDFSRYFALKLQKAKNDRDEYAYINFEKDLIKLNFEKISKHMELIDDNRQMIELFLNRNLRINGKEINGSEIWTQYANLIENKDMDYSEKMVKLSENKAQMSDFLYRITKRDFIKYIGKANDIIGNLVYIEDGEKYIYNERLNYKNENDEFEDIL
;
A
#
# COMPACT_ATOMS: atom_id res chain seq x y z
N MET A 1 -19.87 19.53 -22.77
CA MET A 1 -20.72 20.56 -22.15
C MET A 1 -20.41 21.89 -22.81
N LYS A 2 -21.43 22.59 -23.30
CA LYS A 2 -21.28 23.98 -23.72
C LYS A 2 -21.39 24.89 -22.50
N LEU A 3 -20.67 26.00 -22.43
CA LEU A 3 -20.79 26.95 -21.31
C LEU A 3 -21.94 27.96 -21.47
N ASP A 4 -22.65 27.91 -22.59
CA ASP A 4 -23.74 28.82 -22.94
C ASP A 4 -24.98 28.69 -22.05
N PHE A 5 -25.07 27.71 -21.15
CA PHE A 5 -26.13 27.64 -20.14
C PHE A 5 -25.94 28.65 -18.99
N ILE A 6 -24.71 29.14 -18.76
CA ILE A 6 -24.39 30.03 -17.63
C ILE A 6 -23.78 31.36 -18.07
N VAL A 7 -22.90 31.37 -19.09
CA VAL A 7 -22.25 32.60 -19.58
C VAL A 7 -22.77 33.04 -20.94
N LYS A 8 -22.85 34.35 -21.18
CA LYS A 8 -23.31 34.95 -22.45
C LYS A 8 -22.31 34.79 -23.59
N ASN A 9 -21.00 34.79 -23.29
CA ASN A 9 -19.91 34.67 -24.28
C ASN A 9 -18.89 33.59 -23.87
N PRO A 10 -19.21 32.29 -24.05
CA PRO A 10 -18.36 31.16 -23.69
C PRO A 10 -16.91 31.26 -24.16
N ASP A 11 -16.70 31.71 -25.40
CA ASP A 11 -15.40 31.74 -26.07
C ASP A 11 -14.34 32.63 -25.40
N LYS A 12 -14.78 33.56 -24.52
CA LYS A 12 -13.88 34.47 -23.80
C LYS A 12 -13.19 33.83 -22.61
N TYR A 13 -13.68 32.69 -22.13
CA TYR A 13 -13.17 32.06 -20.91
C TYR A 13 -12.06 31.06 -21.23
N LEU A 14 -10.93 31.22 -20.55
CA LEU A 14 -9.78 30.33 -20.71
C LEU A 14 -9.76 29.25 -19.63
N GLY A 15 -9.22 28.08 -19.98
CA GLY A 15 -8.89 26.99 -19.05
C GLY A 15 -7.42 27.02 -18.63
N HIS A 16 -6.52 27.30 -19.59
CA HIS A 16 -5.06 27.31 -19.42
C HIS A 16 -4.39 28.40 -20.29
N ILE A 17 -3.21 28.86 -19.86
CA ILE A 17 -2.44 29.93 -20.54
C ILE A 17 -1.37 29.44 -21.49
N GLU A 18 -0.87 28.23 -21.28
CA GLU A 18 0.25 27.67 -22.02
C GLU A 18 -0.09 26.21 -22.34
N GLY A 19 0.10 25.84 -23.59
CA GLY A 19 -0.02 24.48 -24.11
C GLY A 19 0.97 24.28 -25.25
N VAL A 20 0.88 23.14 -25.96
CA VAL A 20 1.75 22.88 -27.11
C VAL A 20 1.69 24.04 -28.11
N GLY A 21 2.85 24.66 -28.38
CA GLY A 21 2.96 25.83 -29.25
C GLY A 21 2.57 27.17 -28.62
N ASN A 22 2.53 27.28 -27.29
CA ASN A 22 2.15 28.49 -26.53
C ASN A 22 0.73 29.02 -26.81
N ASN A 23 -0.18 28.11 -27.18
CA ASN A 23 -1.59 28.45 -27.38
C ASN A 23 -2.35 28.49 -26.04
N LYS A 24 -3.37 29.34 -25.96
CA LYS A 24 -4.31 29.40 -24.83
C LYS A 24 -5.42 28.37 -25.02
N GLU A 25 -5.80 27.67 -23.95
CA GLU A 25 -6.90 26.70 -23.98
C GLU A 25 -8.20 27.41 -23.60
N LYS A 26 -9.27 27.21 -24.36
CA LYS A 26 -10.61 27.63 -23.90
C LYS A 26 -11.06 26.73 -22.76
N LEU A 27 -11.83 27.28 -21.83
CA LEU A 27 -12.36 26.54 -20.68
C LEU A 27 -13.25 25.37 -21.13
N GLU A 28 -14.11 25.62 -22.11
CA GLU A 28 -15.00 24.60 -22.68
C GLU A 28 -14.21 23.42 -23.28
N ASP A 29 -13.14 23.70 -24.04
CA ASP A 29 -12.30 22.68 -24.66
C ASP A 29 -11.60 21.83 -23.59
N HIS A 30 -11.10 22.46 -22.52
CA HIS A 30 -10.48 21.76 -21.40
C HIS A 30 -11.48 20.80 -20.73
N ILE A 31 -12.66 21.29 -20.33
CA ILE A 31 -13.69 20.48 -19.67
C ILE A 31 -14.10 19.29 -20.56
N ASN A 32 -14.30 19.53 -21.87
CA ASN A 32 -14.66 18.47 -22.81
C ASN A 32 -13.54 17.43 -22.98
N LYS A 33 -12.28 17.86 -22.96
CA LYS A 33 -11.12 16.95 -22.99
C LYS A 33 -11.02 16.11 -21.72
N THR A 34 -11.20 16.72 -20.56
CA THR A 34 -11.25 16.02 -19.26
C THR A 34 -12.38 14.99 -19.25
N PHE A 35 -13.57 15.36 -19.74
CA PHE A 35 -14.68 14.42 -19.89
C PHE A 35 -14.38 13.28 -20.88
N ALA A 36 -13.66 13.55 -21.97
CA ALA A 36 -13.25 12.51 -22.91
C ALA A 36 -12.28 11.49 -22.28
N TYR A 37 -11.34 11.93 -21.43
CA TYR A 37 -10.48 11.03 -20.67
C TYR A 37 -11.25 10.24 -19.61
N TYR A 38 -12.23 10.87 -18.96
CA TYR A 38 -13.15 10.18 -18.07
C TYR A 38 -13.90 9.04 -18.79
N GLN A 39 -14.44 9.29 -19.99
CA GLN A 39 -15.11 8.25 -20.79
C GLN A 39 -14.15 7.10 -21.15
N LYS A 40 -12.89 7.40 -21.51
CA LYS A 40 -11.88 6.35 -21.72
C LYS A 40 -11.66 5.51 -20.46
N ILE A 41 -11.53 6.15 -19.29
CA ILE A 41 -11.38 5.43 -18.01
C ILE A 41 -12.62 4.57 -17.74
N LEU A 42 -13.82 5.11 -17.92
CA LEU A 42 -15.09 4.38 -17.74
C LEU A 42 -15.13 3.10 -18.57
N ASP A 43 -14.83 3.21 -19.86
CA ASP A 43 -14.89 2.10 -20.82
C ASP A 43 -13.82 1.06 -20.50
N GLU A 44 -12.58 1.50 -20.29
CA GLU A 44 -11.45 0.60 -20.09
C GLU A 44 -11.51 -0.17 -18.78
N LYS A 45 -12.02 0.48 -17.73
CA LYS A 45 -12.16 -0.11 -16.40
C LYS A 45 -13.56 -0.65 -16.15
N ASN A 46 -14.48 -0.58 -17.12
CA ASN A 46 -15.87 -1.00 -16.98
C ASN A 46 -16.52 -0.45 -15.69
N LEU A 47 -16.31 0.85 -15.44
CA LEU A 47 -16.75 1.50 -14.20
C LEU A 47 -18.27 1.64 -14.12
N GLY A 48 -19.00 1.58 -15.23
CA GLY A 48 -20.46 1.57 -15.22
C GLY A 48 -21.02 0.49 -14.28
N LYS A 49 -20.47 -0.72 -14.32
CA LYS A 49 -20.86 -1.82 -13.41
C LYS A 49 -20.44 -1.57 -11.95
N VAL A 50 -19.36 -0.82 -11.73
CA VAL A 50 -18.93 -0.41 -10.38
C VAL A 50 -19.93 0.60 -9.81
N PHE A 51 -20.35 1.57 -10.62
CA PHE A 51 -21.35 2.56 -10.23
C PHE A 51 -22.72 1.94 -9.98
N GLU A 52 -23.16 0.97 -10.80
CA GLU A 52 -24.38 0.18 -10.53
C GLU A 52 -24.32 -0.49 -9.15
N ARG A 53 -23.16 -1.07 -8.79
CA ARG A 53 -22.98 -1.70 -7.47
C ARG A 53 -22.97 -0.68 -6.34
N PHE A 54 -22.37 0.49 -6.52
CA PHE A 54 -22.48 1.57 -5.54
C PHE A 54 -23.91 2.01 -5.36
N PHE A 55 -24.64 2.23 -6.46
CA PHE A 55 -26.03 2.65 -6.43
C PHE A 55 -26.87 1.66 -5.63
N LEU A 56 -26.82 0.38 -6.01
CA LEU A 56 -27.51 -0.69 -5.28
C LEU A 56 -27.10 -0.76 -3.80
N SER A 57 -25.81 -0.57 -3.50
CA SER A 57 -25.31 -0.70 -2.13
C SER A 57 -25.69 0.49 -1.24
N ILE A 58 -25.83 1.69 -1.80
CA ILE A 58 -26.14 2.93 -1.07
C ILE A 58 -27.66 3.12 -0.96
N PHE A 59 -28.40 2.88 -2.04
CA PHE A 59 -29.82 3.19 -2.12
C PHE A 59 -30.75 2.00 -1.86
N ASP A 60 -30.22 0.77 -1.92
CA ASP A 60 -30.99 -0.48 -1.77
C ASP A 60 -32.11 -0.68 -2.83
N GLU A 61 -32.11 0.13 -3.90
CA GLU A 61 -33.09 0.11 -4.98
C GLU A 61 -32.44 0.25 -6.37
N LYS A 62 -33.21 0.02 -7.44
CA LYS A 62 -32.73 0.05 -8.84
C LYS A 62 -33.20 1.24 -9.65
N ASP A 63 -34.28 1.87 -9.22
CA ASP A 63 -34.89 2.98 -9.95
C ASP A 63 -34.01 4.23 -9.75
N GLU A 64 -33.99 5.16 -10.72
CA GLU A 64 -33.20 6.41 -10.65
C GLU A 64 -31.67 6.31 -10.74
N TYR A 65 -31.12 5.16 -11.12
CA TYR A 65 -29.68 5.02 -11.44
C TYR A 65 -29.18 6.05 -12.47
N THR A 66 -30.03 6.46 -13.42
CA THR A 66 -29.68 7.47 -14.42
C THR A 66 -29.33 8.82 -13.77
N TYR A 67 -30.07 9.24 -12.73
CA TYR A 67 -29.76 10.48 -12.00
C TYR A 67 -28.47 10.35 -11.19
N PHE A 68 -28.27 9.21 -10.54
CA PHE A 68 -26.99 8.92 -9.86
C PHE A 68 -25.80 9.00 -10.82
N LYS A 69 -25.94 8.45 -12.04
CA LYS A 69 -24.91 8.53 -13.07
C LYS A 69 -24.70 9.96 -13.57
N ASP A 70 -25.76 10.75 -13.77
CA ASP A 70 -25.68 12.16 -14.15
C ASP A 70 -24.93 12.99 -13.10
N LEU A 71 -25.17 12.73 -11.81
CA LEU A 71 -24.45 13.38 -10.71
C LEU A 71 -22.94 13.11 -10.78
N ILE A 72 -22.54 11.86 -11.00
CA ILE A 72 -21.13 11.48 -11.13
C ILE A 72 -20.50 12.10 -12.37
N ASP A 73 -21.17 12.01 -13.53
CA ASP A 73 -20.66 12.57 -14.79
C ASP A 73 -20.47 14.08 -14.69
N SER A 74 -21.38 14.72 -13.97
CA SER A 74 -21.34 16.14 -13.72
C SER A 74 -20.23 16.55 -12.76
N VAL A 75 -19.71 15.67 -11.88
CA VAL A 75 -18.48 16.00 -11.13
C VAL A 75 -17.34 16.36 -12.08
N ILE A 76 -17.21 15.60 -13.18
CA ILE A 76 -16.18 15.81 -14.19
C ILE A 76 -16.46 17.05 -15.03
N LEU A 77 -17.73 17.28 -15.41
CA LEU A 77 -18.08 18.44 -16.22
C LEU A 77 -17.97 19.77 -15.45
N PHE A 78 -18.21 19.75 -14.14
CA PHE A 78 -18.26 20.97 -13.33
C PHE A 78 -16.96 21.29 -12.60
N HIS A 79 -16.00 20.37 -12.50
CA HIS A 79 -14.83 20.54 -11.63
C HIS A 79 -14.08 21.88 -11.80
N ASP A 80 -13.98 22.34 -13.04
CA ASP A 80 -13.28 23.55 -13.46
C ASP A 80 -14.20 24.68 -13.90
N LEU A 81 -15.52 24.50 -13.84
CA LEU A 81 -16.48 25.52 -14.28
C LEU A 81 -16.27 26.85 -13.55
N GLY A 82 -15.89 26.81 -12.27
CA GLY A 82 -15.55 27.97 -11.48
C GLY A 82 -14.35 28.78 -11.97
N LYS A 83 -13.62 28.32 -13.01
CA LYS A 83 -12.63 29.15 -13.70
C LYS A 83 -13.29 30.36 -14.39
N ILE A 84 -14.63 30.41 -14.52
CA ILE A 84 -15.36 31.63 -14.91
C ILE A 84 -15.17 32.80 -13.93
N ASN A 85 -14.68 32.54 -12.71
CA ASN A 85 -14.31 33.58 -11.75
C ASN A 85 -13.36 34.61 -12.40
N SER A 86 -13.80 35.87 -12.44
CA SER A 86 -13.03 36.99 -13.03
C SER A 86 -11.65 37.18 -12.42
N ARG A 87 -11.49 36.96 -11.10
CA ARG A 87 -10.16 36.99 -10.44
C ARG A 87 -9.27 35.84 -10.92
N PHE A 88 -9.84 34.65 -11.16
CA PHE A 88 -9.06 33.54 -11.72
C PHE A 88 -8.62 33.85 -13.15
N GLN A 89 -9.56 34.27 -14.00
CA GLN A 89 -9.27 34.66 -15.40
C GLN A 89 -8.16 35.71 -15.48
N ARG A 90 -8.25 36.79 -14.69
CA ARG A 90 -7.24 37.87 -14.74
C ARG A 90 -5.93 37.51 -14.06
N ASN A 91 -5.97 36.98 -12.84
CA ASN A 91 -4.76 36.84 -12.01
C ASN A 91 -3.99 35.54 -12.32
N LYS A 92 -4.69 34.46 -12.66
CA LYS A 92 -4.07 33.16 -12.98
C LYS A 92 -3.92 32.96 -14.47
N LEU A 93 -4.94 33.35 -15.25
CA LEU A 93 -4.93 33.13 -16.70
C LEU A 93 -4.53 34.37 -17.53
N LYS A 94 -4.20 35.50 -16.88
CA LYS A 94 -3.81 36.75 -17.56
C LYS A 94 -4.81 37.16 -18.65
N ASN A 95 -6.09 36.86 -18.45
CA ASN A 95 -7.18 37.13 -19.38
C ASN A 95 -7.86 38.45 -18.99
N PHE A 96 -7.39 39.55 -19.60
CA PHE A 96 -7.89 40.90 -19.31
C PHE A 96 -9.16 41.27 -20.09
N GLU A 97 -9.68 40.38 -20.95
CA GLU A 97 -10.96 40.57 -21.64
C GLU A 97 -12.17 40.39 -20.71
N ILE A 98 -11.95 39.74 -19.55
CA ILE A 98 -12.96 39.56 -18.51
C ILE A 98 -12.82 40.70 -17.48
N ASP A 99 -13.93 41.39 -17.25
CA ASP A 99 -14.00 42.46 -16.26
C ASP A 99 -13.84 41.89 -14.83
N LEU A 100 -13.11 42.63 -13.99
CA LEU A 100 -12.87 42.21 -12.63
C LEU A 100 -14.11 42.48 -11.77
N ILE A 101 -14.71 41.42 -11.24
CA ILE A 101 -15.74 41.47 -10.21
C ILE A 101 -15.20 40.77 -8.95
N ASP A 102 -15.51 41.33 -7.79
CA ASP A 102 -15.22 40.70 -6.51
C ASP A 102 -16.38 39.80 -6.10
N LEU A 103 -16.16 38.49 -6.17
CA LEU A 103 -17.15 37.49 -5.78
C LEU A 103 -17.06 37.12 -4.30
N GLY A 104 -16.26 37.83 -3.49
CA GLY A 104 -16.00 37.47 -2.09
C GLY A 104 -15.12 36.22 -1.92
N ILE A 105 -14.60 35.70 -3.02
CA ILE A 105 -13.61 34.63 -3.09
C ILE A 105 -12.43 35.09 -3.95
N GLU A 106 -11.22 34.66 -3.59
CA GLU A 106 -10.02 34.93 -4.37
C GLU A 106 -10.02 34.12 -5.68
N SER A 107 -8.86 33.70 -6.19
CA SER A 107 -8.76 32.80 -7.35
C SER A 107 -9.14 31.34 -7.05
N GLN A 108 -10.10 31.09 -6.14
CA GLN A 108 -10.51 29.75 -5.70
C GLN A 108 -11.57 29.17 -6.64
N HIS A 109 -11.16 28.74 -7.85
CA HIS A 109 -12.10 28.22 -8.85
C HIS A 109 -12.80 26.93 -8.40
N SER A 110 -12.10 26.01 -7.73
CA SER A 110 -12.69 24.73 -7.28
C SER A 110 -13.85 24.93 -6.28
N ILE A 111 -13.77 25.98 -5.45
CA ILE A 111 -14.86 26.38 -4.55
C ILE A 111 -16.06 26.88 -5.35
N LEU A 112 -15.85 27.78 -6.31
CA LEU A 112 -16.93 28.28 -7.16
C LEU A 112 -17.59 27.16 -7.98
N SER A 113 -16.78 26.23 -8.54
CA SER A 113 -17.27 25.03 -9.21
C SER A 113 -18.20 24.21 -8.31
N SER A 114 -17.81 24.02 -7.05
CA SER A 114 -18.63 23.28 -6.08
C SER A 114 -19.95 23.98 -5.76
N PHE A 115 -19.96 25.32 -5.65
CA PHE A 115 -21.18 26.09 -5.41
C PHE A 115 -22.16 26.01 -6.58
N ILE A 116 -21.65 26.16 -7.81
CA ILE A 116 -22.48 26.06 -9.02
C ILE A 116 -23.05 24.64 -9.17
N TYR A 117 -22.25 23.61 -8.86
CA TYR A 117 -22.71 22.23 -8.86
C TYR A 117 -23.87 22.01 -7.87
N VAL A 118 -23.71 22.44 -6.60
CA VAL A 118 -24.78 22.30 -5.59
C VAL A 118 -26.04 23.03 -6.04
N TYR A 119 -25.92 24.29 -6.48
CA TYR A 119 -27.04 25.11 -6.94
C TYR A 119 -27.87 24.42 -8.02
N ILE A 120 -27.22 23.92 -9.08
CA ILE A 120 -27.92 23.25 -10.19
C ILE A 120 -28.56 21.95 -9.74
N PHE A 121 -27.82 21.10 -9.01
CA PHE A 121 -28.29 19.75 -8.74
C PHE A 121 -29.31 19.68 -7.62
N VAL A 122 -29.27 20.60 -6.64
CA VAL A 122 -30.35 20.73 -5.66
C VAL A 122 -31.64 21.17 -6.36
N GLY A 123 -31.59 22.19 -7.24
CA GLY A 123 -32.75 22.62 -8.03
C GLY A 123 -33.30 21.51 -8.94
N LYS A 124 -32.42 20.68 -9.54
CA LYS A 124 -32.86 19.51 -10.33
C LYS A 124 -33.57 18.47 -9.47
N ILE A 125 -32.98 18.03 -8.35
CA ILE A 125 -33.55 16.98 -7.48
C ILE A 125 -34.88 17.45 -6.85
N LYS A 126 -34.98 18.72 -6.46
CA LYS A 126 -36.23 19.30 -5.94
C LYS A 126 -37.42 19.07 -6.87
N ASN A 127 -37.19 19.27 -8.16
CA ASN A 127 -38.21 19.15 -9.20
C ASN A 127 -38.47 17.69 -9.64
N LEU A 128 -37.71 16.72 -9.15
CA LEU A 128 -37.96 15.31 -9.43
C LEU A 128 -39.16 14.78 -8.65
N LYS A 129 -39.95 13.93 -9.32
CA LYS A 129 -41.11 13.23 -8.75
C LYS A 129 -40.70 11.86 -8.22
N ILE A 130 -39.82 11.88 -7.23
CA ILE A 130 -39.33 10.70 -6.51
C ILE A 130 -39.68 10.85 -5.03
N ASP A 131 -39.61 9.77 -4.25
CA ASP A 131 -39.90 9.79 -2.82
C ASP A 131 -38.89 10.68 -2.05
N ASP A 132 -39.35 11.25 -0.93
CA ASP A 132 -38.56 12.23 -0.19
C ASP A 132 -37.32 11.60 0.47
N GLU A 133 -37.39 10.34 0.92
CA GLU A 133 -36.24 9.62 1.49
C GLU A 133 -35.12 9.45 0.44
N LEU A 134 -35.48 9.14 -0.80
CA LEU A 134 -34.56 9.05 -1.92
C LEU A 134 -33.98 10.42 -2.29
N LYS A 135 -34.78 11.50 -2.24
CA LYS A 135 -34.27 12.88 -2.42
C LYS A 135 -33.22 13.22 -1.39
N GLU A 136 -33.46 12.92 -0.11
CA GLU A 136 -32.50 13.15 0.98
C GLU A 136 -31.16 12.47 0.66
N LYS A 137 -31.17 11.19 0.27
CA LYS A 137 -29.96 10.45 -0.13
C LYS A 137 -29.24 11.13 -1.31
N PHE A 138 -29.98 11.61 -2.31
CA PHE A 138 -29.40 12.34 -3.44
C PHE A 138 -28.81 13.69 -3.03
N TYR A 139 -29.48 14.47 -2.16
CA TYR A 139 -28.93 15.72 -1.64
C TYR A 139 -27.61 15.48 -0.93
N TYR A 140 -27.53 14.46 -0.06
CA TYR A 140 -26.28 14.12 0.60
C TYR A 140 -25.15 13.79 -0.39
N LEU A 141 -25.44 13.02 -1.45
CA LEU A 141 -24.47 12.74 -2.51
C LEU A 141 -24.06 13.99 -3.29
N ILE A 142 -24.97 14.94 -3.54
CA ILE A 142 -24.65 16.22 -4.20
C ILE A 142 -23.58 16.97 -3.41
N PHE A 143 -23.72 17.06 -2.08
CA PHE A 143 -22.73 17.73 -1.23
C PHE A 143 -21.41 16.96 -1.15
N LEU A 144 -21.43 15.62 -1.17
CA LEU A 144 -20.20 14.81 -1.26
C LEU A 144 -19.47 15.05 -2.58
N ASN A 145 -20.20 15.09 -3.69
CA ASN A 145 -19.66 15.37 -5.01
C ASN A 145 -19.09 16.79 -5.10
N ALA A 146 -19.80 17.77 -4.54
CA ALA A 146 -19.33 19.15 -4.41
C ALA A 146 -18.06 19.25 -3.56
N PHE A 147 -17.98 18.46 -2.48
CA PHE A 147 -16.77 18.35 -1.67
C PHE A 147 -15.59 17.81 -2.49
N VAL A 148 -15.79 16.74 -3.27
CA VAL A 148 -14.77 16.20 -4.19
C VAL A 148 -14.29 17.27 -5.18
N ILE A 149 -15.22 17.99 -5.81
CA ILE A 149 -14.92 19.11 -6.72
C ILE A 149 -14.08 20.16 -5.99
N SER A 150 -14.47 20.57 -4.78
CA SER A 150 -13.77 21.61 -4.03
C SER A 150 -12.30 21.25 -3.72
N ARG A 151 -12.00 19.94 -3.61
CA ARG A 151 -10.71 19.39 -3.18
C ARG A 151 -9.82 18.87 -4.30
N HIS A 152 -10.22 18.87 -5.57
CA HIS A 152 -9.50 18.15 -6.64
C HIS A 152 -8.01 18.57 -6.86
N HIS A 153 -7.59 19.74 -6.37
CA HIS A 153 -6.19 20.19 -6.36
C HIS A 153 -5.43 19.98 -5.03
N SER A 154 -6.07 19.40 -4.01
CA SER A 154 -5.54 19.24 -2.64
C SER A 154 -5.82 17.85 -2.09
N ASP A 155 -5.20 17.46 -0.98
CA ASP A 155 -5.53 16.21 -0.29
C ASP A 155 -7.01 16.16 0.13
N LEU A 156 -7.59 14.96 0.28
CA LEU A 156 -8.90 14.83 0.91
C LEU A 156 -8.78 15.24 2.39
N SER A 157 -9.48 16.31 2.76
CA SER A 157 -9.63 16.76 4.15
C SER A 157 -10.88 16.12 4.78
N ASP A 158 -11.15 16.41 6.03
CA ASP A 158 -12.34 15.90 6.71
C ASP A 158 -13.63 16.54 6.16
N PHE A 159 -14.67 15.72 5.97
CA PHE A 159 -16.02 16.14 5.57
C PHE A 159 -16.93 16.22 6.82
N SER A 160 -16.51 16.97 7.84
CA SER A 160 -17.23 17.08 9.11
C SER A 160 -17.79 18.48 9.37
N TYR A 161 -18.74 18.60 10.31
CA TYR A 161 -19.43 19.84 10.70
C TYR A 161 -18.71 20.69 11.77
N SER A 162 -17.40 20.50 12.00
CA SER A 162 -16.67 21.35 12.95
C SER A 162 -16.31 22.71 12.36
N ILE A 163 -16.17 23.73 13.22
CA ILE A 163 -15.77 25.10 12.87
C ILE A 163 -14.57 25.12 11.90
N HIS A 164 -14.71 25.83 10.78
CA HIS A 164 -13.81 25.97 9.62
C HIS A 164 -13.87 24.88 8.53
N ASN A 165 -14.98 24.16 8.38
CA ASN A 165 -15.09 23.04 7.41
C ASN A 165 -15.97 23.36 6.16
N PHE A 166 -16.11 22.38 5.26
CA PHE A 166 -16.80 22.51 3.97
C PHE A 166 -18.23 23.03 4.08
N PHE A 167 -19.00 22.59 5.08
CA PHE A 167 -20.39 23.01 5.27
C PHE A 167 -20.53 24.47 5.70
N ASP A 168 -19.55 25.04 6.43
CA ASP A 168 -19.53 26.46 6.80
C ASP A 168 -19.53 27.39 5.58
N LEU A 169 -19.17 26.86 4.41
CA LEU A 169 -19.26 27.59 3.16
C LEU A 169 -20.71 27.92 2.77
N PHE A 170 -21.71 27.26 3.34
CA PHE A 170 -23.11 27.33 2.96
C PHE A 170 -24.05 27.86 4.06
N ILE A 171 -23.58 27.98 5.31
CA ILE A 171 -24.43 28.34 6.45
C ILE A 171 -24.88 29.80 6.39
N ASP A 172 -26.18 30.03 6.24
CA ASP A 172 -26.86 31.33 6.25
C ASP A 172 -26.50 32.30 5.09
N GLU A 173 -27.23 33.42 4.99
CA GLU A 173 -27.04 34.43 3.92
C GLU A 173 -25.67 35.15 3.99
N ARG A 174 -24.94 35.01 5.09
CA ARG A 174 -23.58 35.53 5.26
C ARG A 174 -22.54 34.53 4.80
N SER A 175 -22.93 33.29 4.45
CA SER A 175 -22.07 32.25 3.89
C SER A 175 -21.31 32.72 2.65
N LYS A 176 -20.20 32.03 2.36
CA LYS A 176 -19.45 32.27 1.12
C LYS A 176 -20.27 31.89 -0.11
N PHE A 177 -20.99 30.77 -0.04
CA PHE A 177 -21.88 30.29 -1.09
C PHE A 177 -22.88 31.37 -1.53
N TYR A 178 -23.69 31.85 -0.58
CA TYR A 178 -24.77 32.80 -0.88
C TYR A 178 -24.21 34.10 -1.45
N LYS A 179 -23.21 34.69 -0.79
CA LYS A 179 -22.55 35.92 -1.26
C LYS A 179 -21.94 35.77 -2.64
N THR A 180 -21.17 34.71 -2.86
CA THR A 180 -20.49 34.46 -4.13
C THR A 180 -21.48 34.31 -5.28
N LEU A 181 -22.54 33.51 -5.11
CA LEU A 181 -23.53 33.33 -6.17
C LEU A 181 -24.41 34.57 -6.37
N ASN A 182 -24.76 35.31 -5.32
CA ASN A 182 -25.48 36.59 -5.42
C ASN A 182 -24.66 37.68 -6.13
N TYR A 183 -23.33 37.68 -5.97
CA TYR A 183 -22.46 38.57 -6.77
C TYR A 183 -22.31 38.06 -8.20
N LEU A 184 -22.24 36.75 -8.40
CA LEU A 184 -22.15 36.16 -9.73
C LEU A 184 -23.44 36.39 -10.55
N SER A 185 -24.62 36.36 -9.93
CA SER A 185 -25.90 36.63 -10.59
C SER A 185 -26.02 38.07 -11.11
N LYS A 186 -25.22 38.99 -10.56
CA LYS A 186 -25.13 40.40 -10.97
C LYS A 186 -24.03 40.66 -12.01
N ASP A 187 -23.23 39.65 -12.37
CA ASP A 187 -22.23 39.79 -13.43
C ASP A 187 -22.91 39.88 -14.79
N LYS A 188 -22.66 40.98 -15.51
CA LYS A 188 -23.20 41.21 -16.86
C LYS A 188 -22.86 40.11 -17.87
N ASN A 189 -21.78 39.34 -17.66
CA ASN A 189 -21.36 38.24 -18.52
C ASN A 189 -22.10 36.92 -18.22
N ILE A 190 -22.78 36.84 -17.09
CA ILE A 190 -23.60 35.70 -16.69
C ILE A 190 -25.03 35.91 -17.21
N LYS A 191 -25.70 34.80 -17.52
CA LYS A 191 -27.09 34.79 -17.99
C LYS A 191 -28.04 34.94 -16.81
N GLU A 192 -28.93 35.92 -16.88
CA GLU A 192 -29.91 36.21 -15.83
C GLU A 192 -30.82 35.00 -15.57
N GLU A 193 -31.28 34.34 -16.64
CA GLU A 193 -32.12 33.12 -16.61
C GLU A 193 -31.52 31.94 -15.82
N PHE A 194 -30.19 31.92 -15.61
CA PHE A 194 -29.55 30.89 -14.78
C PHE A 194 -29.91 31.03 -13.29
N PHE A 195 -30.28 32.24 -12.86
CA PHE A 195 -30.54 32.61 -11.47
C PHE A 195 -32.02 32.97 -11.20
N ASP A 196 -32.95 32.59 -12.08
CA ASP A 196 -34.39 32.90 -11.93
C ASP A 196 -34.96 32.41 -10.59
N ASP A 197 -34.52 31.25 -10.11
CA ASP A 197 -34.96 30.63 -8.84
C ASP A 197 -33.93 30.79 -7.70
N PHE A 198 -33.06 31.82 -7.76
CA PHE A 198 -31.89 31.93 -6.88
C PHE A 198 -32.22 31.91 -5.39
N GLU A 199 -33.19 32.73 -4.96
CA GLU A 199 -33.59 32.85 -3.54
C GLU A 199 -34.18 31.54 -3.02
N GLU A 200 -35.06 30.91 -3.80
CA GLU A 200 -35.73 29.66 -3.42
C GLU A 200 -34.71 28.52 -3.25
N ILE A 201 -33.88 28.27 -4.27
CA ILE A 201 -32.89 27.19 -4.25
C ILE A 201 -31.82 27.45 -3.18
N SER A 202 -31.41 28.71 -2.99
CA SER A 202 -30.41 29.03 -1.97
C SER A 202 -30.93 28.76 -0.56
N ASN A 203 -32.20 29.10 -0.29
CA ASN A 203 -32.83 28.78 0.99
C ASN A 203 -32.89 27.27 1.22
N ASP A 204 -33.32 26.48 0.23
CA ASP A 204 -33.32 25.01 0.35
C ASP A 204 -31.93 24.45 0.64
N ILE A 205 -30.89 24.97 -0.02
CA ILE A 205 -29.49 24.57 0.21
C ILE A 205 -29.06 24.85 1.63
N MET A 206 -29.41 26.02 2.17
CA MET A 206 -29.09 26.39 3.54
C MET A 206 -29.81 25.49 4.54
N ASP A 207 -31.10 25.21 4.32
CA ASP A 207 -31.90 24.31 5.16
C ASP A 207 -31.33 22.88 5.14
N LEU A 208 -31.01 22.34 3.96
CA LEU A 208 -30.39 21.01 3.83
C LEU A 208 -29.09 20.87 4.62
N VAL A 209 -28.27 21.91 4.66
CA VAL A 209 -27.00 21.91 5.42
C VAL A 209 -27.25 21.83 6.92
N TYR A 210 -28.32 22.49 7.42
CA TYR A 210 -28.75 22.33 8.81
C TYR A 210 -29.30 20.92 9.09
N ASP A 211 -30.11 20.39 8.18
CA ASP A 211 -30.75 19.07 8.33
C ASP A 211 -29.74 17.93 8.35
N PHE A 212 -28.67 17.99 7.55
CA PHE A 212 -27.69 16.92 7.53
C PHE A 212 -26.97 16.68 8.88
N ASP A 213 -26.93 17.67 9.78
CA ASP A 213 -26.35 17.52 11.13
C ASP A 213 -27.42 17.20 12.18
N MET A 214 -28.62 17.76 12.05
CA MET A 214 -29.68 17.67 13.06
C MET A 214 -30.68 16.54 12.83
N ASP A 215 -30.89 16.10 11.59
CA ASP A 215 -31.86 15.04 11.29
C ASP A 215 -31.31 13.64 11.61
N SER A 216 -32.17 12.87 12.27
CA SER A 216 -31.95 11.45 12.52
C SER A 216 -31.91 10.60 11.24
N SER A 217 -32.66 10.93 10.18
CA SER A 217 -32.71 10.16 8.93
C SER A 217 -31.33 10.12 8.26
N TYR A 218 -30.70 11.29 8.10
CA TYR A 218 -29.33 11.41 7.61
C TYR A 218 -28.34 10.68 8.52
N THR A 219 -28.54 10.76 9.84
CA THR A 219 -27.67 10.10 10.80
C THR A 219 -27.68 8.58 10.63
N ASP A 220 -28.85 7.97 10.44
CA ASP A 220 -29.00 6.52 10.27
C ASP A 220 -28.55 6.06 8.88
N PHE A 221 -28.81 6.85 7.83
CA PHE A 221 -28.25 6.62 6.51
C PHE A 221 -26.71 6.65 6.51
N LYS A 222 -26.11 7.71 7.10
CA LYS A 222 -24.65 7.83 7.24
C LYS A 222 -24.06 6.67 8.03
N LYS A 223 -24.71 6.22 9.10
CA LYS A 223 -24.27 5.06 9.90
C LYS A 223 -24.29 3.76 9.07
N SER A 224 -25.41 3.49 8.43
CA SER A 224 -25.63 2.21 7.72
C SER A 224 -24.78 2.07 6.47
N LYS A 225 -24.46 3.18 5.77
CA LYS A 225 -23.73 3.19 4.50
C LYS A 225 -22.35 3.88 4.57
N SER A 226 -21.81 4.11 5.77
CA SER A 226 -20.58 4.90 5.98
C SER A 226 -19.38 4.40 5.16
N LYS A 227 -19.20 3.07 5.09
CA LYS A 227 -18.09 2.42 4.40
C LYS A 227 -18.25 2.55 2.88
N GLU A 228 -19.44 2.32 2.35
CA GLU A 228 -19.81 2.51 0.94
C GLU A 228 -19.56 3.96 0.51
N ILE A 229 -20.05 4.93 1.30
CA ILE A 229 -19.91 6.36 1.04
C ILE A 229 -18.43 6.76 1.06
N TYR A 230 -17.64 6.30 2.05
CA TYR A 230 -16.20 6.55 2.10
C TYR A 230 -15.49 6.04 0.83
N ILE A 231 -15.80 4.83 0.40
CA ILE A 231 -15.21 4.20 -0.79
C ILE A 231 -15.65 4.93 -2.07
N TYR A 232 -16.92 5.35 -2.14
CA TYR A 232 -17.49 6.14 -3.24
C TYR A 232 -16.75 7.46 -3.40
N THR A 233 -16.67 8.27 -2.34
CA THR A 233 -16.05 9.60 -2.38
C THR A 233 -14.59 9.50 -2.85
N ARG A 234 -13.84 8.51 -2.36
CA ARG A 234 -12.44 8.30 -2.77
C ARG A 234 -12.33 7.84 -4.22
N LEU A 235 -13.23 6.99 -4.70
CA LEU A 235 -13.24 6.58 -6.10
C LEU A 235 -13.54 7.75 -7.04
N ILE A 236 -14.59 8.55 -6.76
CA ILE A 236 -14.95 9.70 -7.59
C ILE A 236 -13.82 10.72 -7.61
N TYR A 237 -13.19 10.99 -6.46
CA TYR A 237 -12.01 11.84 -6.39
C TYR A 237 -10.84 11.30 -7.22
N SER A 238 -10.56 9.99 -7.14
CA SER A 238 -9.51 9.33 -7.94
C SER A 238 -9.75 9.50 -9.44
N ILE A 239 -10.99 9.28 -9.90
CA ILE A 239 -11.38 9.39 -11.31
C ILE A 239 -11.29 10.83 -11.79
N LEU A 240 -11.80 11.79 -11.01
CA LEU A 240 -11.75 13.21 -11.36
C LEU A 240 -10.30 13.66 -11.57
N VAL A 241 -9.45 13.38 -10.58
CA VAL A 241 -8.07 13.84 -10.65
C VAL A 241 -7.28 13.12 -11.76
N ALA A 242 -7.52 11.83 -12.00
CA ALA A 242 -6.90 11.14 -13.13
C ALA A 242 -7.33 11.74 -14.48
N SER A 243 -8.62 12.03 -14.65
CA SER A 243 -9.16 12.59 -15.88
C SER A 243 -8.58 13.98 -16.18
N ASP A 244 -8.55 14.84 -15.15
CA ASP A 244 -7.98 16.19 -15.24
C ASP A 244 -6.47 16.15 -15.52
N PHE A 245 -5.73 15.27 -14.83
CA PHE A 245 -4.30 15.13 -15.05
C PHE A 245 -4.00 14.67 -16.49
N TYR A 246 -4.72 13.68 -17.02
CA TYR A 246 -4.52 13.22 -18.39
C TYR A 246 -4.87 14.29 -19.43
N ALA A 247 -5.95 15.05 -19.22
CA ALA A 247 -6.33 16.13 -20.11
C ALA A 247 -5.32 17.26 -20.11
N THR A 248 -4.83 17.64 -18.93
CA THR A 248 -3.79 18.66 -18.75
C THR A 248 -2.48 18.21 -19.38
N THR A 249 -2.04 16.96 -19.17
CA THR A 249 -0.84 16.40 -19.82
C THR A 249 -0.96 16.33 -21.35
N ASP A 250 -2.10 15.92 -21.88
CA ASP A 250 -2.36 15.92 -23.33
C ASP A 250 -2.30 17.34 -23.90
N TYR A 251 -2.90 18.31 -23.21
CA TYR A 251 -2.88 19.70 -23.65
C TYR A 251 -1.51 20.37 -23.56
N MET A 252 -0.85 20.23 -22.40
CA MET A 252 0.40 20.93 -22.10
C MET A 252 1.59 20.30 -22.82
N ASN A 253 1.65 18.96 -22.83
CA ASN A 253 2.82 18.24 -23.34
C ASN A 253 2.56 17.54 -24.67
N GLY A 254 1.31 17.45 -25.15
CA GLY A 254 0.96 16.67 -26.35
C GLY A 254 0.94 15.16 -26.11
N TYR A 255 1.16 14.72 -24.87
CA TYR A 255 1.25 13.32 -24.51
C TYR A 255 -0.14 12.72 -24.30
N LYS A 256 -0.59 11.93 -25.27
CA LYS A 256 -1.86 11.21 -25.19
C LYS A 256 -1.69 9.97 -24.34
N THR A 257 -2.19 10.05 -23.10
CA THR A 257 -2.14 8.92 -22.16
C THR A 257 -2.83 7.70 -22.76
N LYS A 258 -2.07 6.61 -22.84
CA LYS A 258 -2.58 5.28 -23.17
C LYS A 258 -2.70 4.50 -21.88
N LEU A 259 -3.83 3.84 -21.68
CA LEU A 259 -4.03 2.91 -20.59
C LEU A 259 -3.66 1.50 -21.12
N PRO A 260 -2.50 0.95 -20.71
CA PRO A 260 -1.98 -0.27 -21.29
C PRO A 260 -2.83 -1.47 -20.88
N LYS A 261 -3.19 -2.30 -21.87
CA LYS A 261 -3.84 -3.60 -21.66
C LYS A 261 -2.81 -4.73 -21.79
N ILE A 262 -2.86 -5.70 -20.88
CA ILE A 262 -2.22 -6.99 -21.07
C ILE A 262 -3.16 -7.87 -21.87
N ASP A 263 -2.63 -8.58 -22.87
CA ASP A 263 -3.30 -9.76 -23.36
C ASP A 263 -3.10 -10.86 -22.31
N GLN A 264 -4.16 -11.12 -21.55
CA GLN A 264 -4.15 -12.12 -20.48
C GLN A 264 -3.73 -13.49 -21.02
N ASN A 265 -4.06 -13.81 -22.28
CA ASN A 265 -3.72 -15.08 -22.89
C ASN A 265 -2.22 -15.24 -23.06
N ASP A 266 -1.50 -14.20 -23.47
CA ASP A 266 -0.04 -14.24 -23.60
C ASP A 266 0.64 -14.42 -22.24
N LEU A 267 0.18 -13.67 -21.24
CA LEU A 267 0.70 -13.77 -19.88
C LEU A 267 0.47 -15.17 -19.28
N ILE A 268 -0.72 -15.75 -19.46
CA ILE A 268 -1.07 -17.11 -19.02
C ILE A 268 -0.28 -18.16 -19.82
N LYS A 269 -0.16 -17.99 -21.14
CA LYS A 269 0.54 -18.92 -22.03
C LYS A 269 2.02 -19.02 -21.72
N ILE A 270 2.69 -17.90 -21.45
CA ILE A 270 4.11 -17.89 -21.05
C ILE A 270 4.27 -18.63 -19.71
N TYR A 271 3.41 -18.33 -18.73
CA TYR A 271 3.45 -18.99 -17.42
C TYR A 271 3.24 -20.50 -17.51
N ASN A 272 2.21 -20.94 -18.25
CA ASN A 272 1.90 -22.36 -18.44
C ASN A 272 3.00 -23.12 -19.16
N ASN A 273 3.82 -22.43 -19.96
CA ASN A 273 4.96 -23.01 -20.66
C ASN A 273 6.23 -23.13 -19.82
N SER A 274 6.24 -22.59 -18.60
CA SER A 274 7.36 -22.67 -17.68
C SER A 274 7.68 -24.12 -17.29
N LYS A 275 8.95 -24.38 -16.96
CA LYS A 275 9.41 -25.71 -16.50
C LYS A 275 8.64 -26.20 -15.28
N LEU A 276 8.37 -25.29 -14.32
CA LEU A 276 7.65 -25.60 -13.09
C LEU A 276 6.22 -26.09 -13.39
N ILE A 277 5.46 -25.33 -14.18
CA ILE A 277 4.07 -25.69 -14.49
C ILE A 277 4.00 -26.96 -15.33
N LYS A 278 4.89 -27.12 -16.31
CA LYS A 278 4.99 -28.39 -17.06
C LYS A 278 5.26 -29.59 -16.16
N SER A 279 6.11 -29.44 -15.14
CA SER A 279 6.38 -30.49 -14.15
C SER A 279 5.15 -30.81 -13.32
N ILE A 280 4.43 -29.80 -12.83
CA ILE A 280 3.18 -29.96 -12.06
C ILE A 280 2.12 -30.67 -12.91
N ARG A 281 1.90 -30.24 -14.16
CA ARG A 281 0.91 -30.86 -15.06
C ARG A 281 1.30 -32.26 -15.51
N LYS A 282 2.59 -32.57 -15.61
CA LYS A 282 3.06 -33.94 -15.84
C LYS A 282 2.70 -34.82 -14.63
N SER A 283 3.03 -34.34 -13.43
CA SER A 283 2.74 -35.04 -12.19
C SER A 283 1.25 -35.25 -11.95
N GLU A 284 0.42 -34.28 -12.32
CA GLU A 284 -1.05 -34.39 -12.32
C GLU A 284 -1.55 -35.54 -13.20
N LYS A 285 -1.01 -35.65 -14.43
CA LYS A 285 -1.42 -36.69 -15.40
C LYS A 285 -1.02 -38.10 -14.99
N ASP A 286 0.19 -38.27 -14.47
CA ASP A 286 0.72 -39.57 -14.06
C ASP A 286 0.43 -39.90 -12.58
N LYS A 287 -0.23 -38.97 -11.86
CA LYS A 287 -0.55 -39.04 -10.43
C LYS A 287 0.66 -39.27 -9.51
N SER A 288 1.88 -38.94 -9.97
CA SER A 288 3.10 -39.16 -9.19
C SER A 288 3.12 -38.39 -7.86
N TYR A 289 2.47 -37.22 -7.80
CA TYR A 289 2.38 -36.43 -6.56
C TYR A 289 1.58 -37.11 -5.44
N GLU A 290 0.74 -38.10 -5.73
CA GLU A 290 -0.04 -38.84 -4.71
C GLU A 290 0.87 -39.70 -3.82
N LYS A 291 2.09 -40.01 -4.28
CA LYS A 291 3.07 -40.82 -3.53
C LYS A 291 3.61 -40.11 -2.29
N LYS A 292 3.65 -38.77 -2.29
CA LYS A 292 4.18 -37.94 -1.19
C LYS A 292 5.60 -38.34 -0.74
N GLU A 293 6.44 -38.81 -1.66
CA GLU A 293 7.81 -39.26 -1.34
C GLU A 293 8.73 -38.09 -1.00
N ASN A 294 8.47 -36.93 -1.58
CA ASN A 294 9.28 -35.73 -1.40
C ASN A 294 8.43 -34.45 -1.26
N ILE A 295 9.09 -33.35 -0.88
CA ILE A 295 8.44 -32.07 -0.63
C ILE A 295 7.73 -31.48 -1.87
N ASN A 296 8.22 -31.79 -3.09
CA ASN A 296 7.62 -31.27 -4.32
C ASN A 296 6.31 -32.00 -4.69
N ASP A 297 6.16 -33.26 -4.28
CA ASP A 297 4.89 -34.00 -4.41
C ASP A 297 3.81 -33.30 -3.56
N LEU A 298 4.14 -32.95 -2.31
CA LEU A 298 3.24 -32.21 -1.42
C LEU A 298 2.91 -30.82 -1.96
N ARG A 299 3.90 -30.09 -2.49
CA ARG A 299 3.68 -28.79 -3.15
C ARG A 299 2.73 -28.91 -4.34
N THR A 300 2.89 -29.96 -5.15
CA THR A 300 2.02 -30.24 -6.30
C THR A 300 0.61 -30.58 -5.83
N LYS A 301 0.45 -31.40 -4.78
CA LYS A 301 -0.84 -31.71 -4.16
C LYS A 301 -1.58 -30.45 -3.71
N ILE A 302 -0.89 -29.55 -2.99
CA ILE A 302 -1.46 -28.29 -2.50
C ILE A 302 -1.86 -27.39 -3.68
N PHE A 303 -1.01 -27.27 -4.69
CA PHE A 303 -1.28 -26.48 -5.89
C PHE A 303 -2.56 -26.95 -6.61
N LEU A 304 -2.67 -28.25 -6.89
CA LEU A 304 -3.82 -28.83 -7.59
C LEU A 304 -5.10 -28.77 -6.77
N ASN A 305 -5.02 -29.03 -5.45
CA ASN A 305 -6.17 -28.92 -4.55
C ASN A 305 -6.71 -27.49 -4.49
N ALA A 306 -5.83 -26.49 -4.34
CA ALA A 306 -6.22 -25.10 -4.32
C ALA A 306 -6.86 -24.66 -5.64
N GLU A 307 -6.29 -25.12 -6.76
CA GLU A 307 -6.85 -24.89 -8.09
C GLU A 307 -8.25 -25.46 -8.24
N LYS A 308 -8.47 -26.71 -7.81
CA LYS A 308 -9.79 -27.34 -7.87
C LYS A 308 -10.81 -26.61 -6.98
N ASN A 309 -10.44 -26.31 -5.74
CA ASN A 309 -11.33 -25.63 -4.80
C ASN A 309 -11.69 -24.21 -5.27
N LEU A 310 -10.77 -23.51 -5.94
CA LEU A 310 -11.07 -22.21 -6.55
C LEU A 310 -12.21 -22.30 -7.58
N GLU A 311 -12.22 -23.33 -8.43
CA GLU A 311 -13.29 -23.50 -9.43
C GLU A 311 -14.64 -23.77 -8.77
N GLU A 312 -14.67 -24.48 -7.64
CA GLU A 312 -15.88 -24.74 -6.86
C GLU A 312 -16.41 -23.49 -6.12
N GLU A 313 -15.54 -22.53 -5.83
CA GLU A 313 -15.83 -21.35 -4.99
C GLU A 313 -15.75 -20.04 -5.80
N ARG A 314 -15.80 -20.12 -7.13
CA ARG A 314 -15.45 -19.03 -8.06
C ARG A 314 -16.35 -17.80 -7.96
N ASP A 315 -17.57 -17.98 -7.46
CA ASP A 315 -18.55 -16.93 -7.20
C ASP A 315 -18.12 -15.97 -6.07
N LYS A 316 -17.29 -16.43 -5.14
CA LYS A 316 -16.81 -15.66 -3.98
C LYS A 316 -15.73 -14.65 -4.35
N ASN A 317 -15.51 -13.64 -3.51
CA ASN A 317 -14.56 -12.57 -3.81
C ASN A 317 -13.28 -12.62 -2.98
N ILE A 318 -13.27 -13.24 -1.79
CA ILE A 318 -12.08 -13.34 -0.94
C ILE A 318 -11.75 -14.80 -0.72
N PHE A 319 -10.49 -15.18 -0.87
CA PHE A 319 -10.02 -16.56 -0.82
C PHE A 319 -8.86 -16.70 0.16
N PHE A 320 -9.01 -17.58 1.15
CA PHE A 320 -7.92 -17.91 2.07
C PHE A 320 -7.10 -19.11 1.57
N LEU A 321 -5.80 -18.90 1.42
CA LEU A 321 -4.81 -19.93 1.14
C LEU A 321 -3.97 -20.19 2.40
N GLU A 322 -4.52 -21.01 3.29
CA GLU A 322 -3.86 -21.45 4.52
C GLU A 322 -3.03 -22.71 4.25
N ALA A 323 -1.70 -22.60 4.32
CA ALA A 323 -0.79 -23.72 4.10
C ALA A 323 0.58 -23.51 4.77
N PRO A 324 1.32 -24.58 5.13
CA PRO A 324 2.60 -24.49 5.83
C PRO A 324 3.66 -23.59 5.17
N THR A 325 4.65 -23.14 5.94
CA THR A 325 5.85 -22.51 5.38
C THR A 325 6.57 -23.49 4.43
N GLY A 326 7.09 -22.99 3.30
CA GLY A 326 7.76 -23.84 2.30
C GLY A 326 6.84 -24.69 1.40
N SER A 327 5.51 -24.60 1.55
CA SER A 327 4.51 -25.35 0.76
C SER A 327 4.29 -24.86 -0.68
N GLY A 328 4.97 -23.79 -1.10
CA GLY A 328 4.82 -23.23 -2.44
C GLY A 328 3.61 -22.31 -2.62
N LYS A 329 3.12 -21.68 -1.54
CA LYS A 329 2.00 -20.71 -1.55
C LYS A 329 2.11 -19.64 -2.64
N SER A 330 3.28 -19.01 -2.78
CA SER A 330 3.46 -17.93 -3.77
C SER A 330 3.23 -18.40 -5.21
N ASN A 331 3.72 -19.59 -5.58
CA ASN A 331 3.46 -20.16 -6.91
C ASN A 331 2.00 -20.56 -7.08
N THR A 332 1.37 -21.07 -6.02
CA THR A 332 -0.05 -21.43 -6.02
C THR A 332 -0.91 -20.18 -6.21
N ALA A 333 -0.73 -19.14 -5.39
CA ALA A 333 -1.46 -17.88 -5.51
C ALA A 333 -1.25 -17.18 -6.84
N MET A 334 -0.05 -17.28 -7.44
CA MET A 334 0.21 -16.80 -8.80
C MET A 334 -0.69 -17.51 -9.82
N ASN A 335 -0.72 -18.84 -9.80
CA ASN A 335 -1.58 -19.63 -10.70
C ASN A 335 -3.07 -19.31 -10.49
N LEU A 336 -3.52 -19.23 -9.23
CA LEU A 336 -4.89 -18.88 -8.91
C LEU A 336 -5.25 -17.46 -9.40
N SER A 337 -4.31 -16.52 -9.30
CA SER A 337 -4.51 -15.16 -9.81
C SER A 337 -4.76 -15.16 -11.31
N PHE A 338 -3.99 -15.95 -12.06
CA PHE A 338 -4.20 -16.12 -13.49
C PHE A 338 -5.53 -16.80 -13.83
N LYS A 339 -6.01 -17.74 -13.02
CA LYS A 339 -7.32 -18.36 -13.20
C LYS A 339 -8.51 -17.44 -12.90
N LEU A 340 -8.30 -16.45 -12.02
CA LEU A 340 -9.29 -15.44 -11.67
C LEU A 340 -9.43 -14.35 -12.74
N LEU A 341 -8.40 -14.16 -13.58
CA LEU A 341 -8.47 -13.25 -14.72
C LEU A 341 -9.56 -13.67 -15.71
N ASN A 342 -10.24 -12.67 -16.27
CA ASN A 342 -11.26 -12.81 -17.31
C ASN A 342 -11.47 -11.47 -18.03
N ASN A 343 -12.45 -11.41 -18.94
CA ASN A 343 -12.74 -10.20 -19.71
C ASN A 343 -13.06 -8.96 -18.85
N GLN A 344 -13.62 -9.15 -17.64
CA GLN A 344 -13.88 -8.07 -16.70
C GLN A 344 -12.68 -7.83 -15.78
N ILE A 345 -12.13 -8.90 -15.19
CA ILE A 345 -11.02 -8.82 -14.23
C ILE A 345 -9.69 -8.99 -14.96
N ASN A 346 -8.97 -7.89 -15.17
CA ASN A 346 -7.86 -7.85 -16.12
C ASN A 346 -6.53 -7.34 -15.55
N LYS A 347 -6.45 -7.18 -14.24
CA LYS A 347 -5.28 -6.66 -13.54
C LYS A 347 -4.93 -7.52 -12.34
N ILE A 348 -3.64 -7.63 -12.03
CA ILE A 348 -3.13 -8.30 -10.84
C ILE A 348 -2.32 -7.30 -10.03
N ILE A 349 -2.61 -7.19 -8.73
CA ILE A 349 -1.76 -6.51 -7.74
C ILE A 349 -1.27 -7.56 -6.76
N TYR A 350 0.04 -7.78 -6.70
CA TYR A 350 0.65 -8.69 -5.74
C TYR A 350 1.39 -7.88 -4.68
N ALA A 351 0.90 -7.92 -3.45
CA ALA A 351 1.42 -7.15 -2.33
C ALA A 351 2.19 -8.04 -1.33
N TYR A 352 3.41 -7.62 -0.98
CA TYR A 352 4.29 -8.29 0.00
C TYR A 352 4.44 -7.45 1.28
N PRO A 353 4.68 -8.07 2.45
CA PRO A 353 4.76 -7.34 3.72
C PRO A 353 5.94 -6.36 3.79
N PHE A 354 7.06 -6.65 3.12
CA PHE A 354 8.29 -5.84 3.18
C PHE A 354 8.85 -5.53 1.80
N ASN A 355 9.44 -4.34 1.62
CA ASN A 355 10.08 -3.95 0.35
C ASN A 355 11.19 -4.93 -0.09
N THR A 356 11.93 -5.52 0.85
CA THR A 356 12.99 -6.49 0.54
C THR A 356 12.43 -7.80 -0.06
N LEU A 357 11.22 -8.22 0.35
CA LEU A 357 10.53 -9.35 -0.27
C LEU A 357 10.08 -9.05 -1.68
N VAL A 358 9.62 -7.81 -1.92
CA VAL A 358 9.22 -7.36 -3.26
C VAL A 358 10.39 -7.58 -4.24
N GLU A 359 11.61 -7.21 -3.86
CA GLU A 359 12.80 -7.36 -4.71
C GLU A 359 13.23 -8.81 -4.94
N GLN A 360 13.22 -9.63 -3.88
CA GLN A 360 13.57 -11.06 -3.99
C GLN A 360 12.55 -11.82 -4.85
N ASN A 361 11.27 -11.64 -4.58
CA ASN A 361 10.21 -12.36 -5.29
C ASN A 361 10.00 -11.83 -6.71
N LYS A 362 10.28 -10.55 -6.97
CA LYS A 362 10.37 -10.00 -8.34
C LYS A 362 11.29 -10.87 -9.21
N ASN A 363 12.50 -11.18 -8.74
CA ASN A 363 13.46 -11.96 -9.54
C ASN A 363 12.94 -13.37 -9.84
N THR A 364 12.18 -13.97 -8.92
CA THR A 364 11.54 -15.27 -9.15
C THR A 364 10.42 -15.18 -10.20
N LEU A 365 9.60 -14.14 -10.16
CA LEU A 365 8.52 -13.92 -11.12
C LEU A 365 9.04 -13.55 -12.51
N LEU A 366 9.94 -12.56 -12.59
CA LEU A 366 10.46 -12.05 -13.87
C LEU A 366 11.25 -13.12 -14.65
N LYS A 367 11.80 -14.14 -13.99
CA LYS A 367 12.41 -15.29 -14.67
C LYS A 367 11.47 -15.95 -15.69
N TYR A 368 10.16 -15.95 -15.46
CA TYR A 368 9.18 -16.52 -16.41
C TYR A 368 8.96 -15.65 -17.64
N TYR A 369 9.08 -14.33 -17.48
CA TYR A 369 8.72 -13.34 -18.50
C TYR A 369 9.92 -12.64 -19.12
N LYS A 370 11.15 -13.01 -18.72
CA LYS A 370 12.39 -12.39 -19.21
C LYS A 370 12.50 -12.48 -20.73
N LYS A 371 12.83 -11.37 -21.39
CA LYS A 371 12.90 -11.23 -22.86
C LYS A 371 11.57 -11.49 -23.56
N THR A 372 10.44 -11.18 -22.91
CA THR A 372 9.10 -11.22 -23.53
C THR A 372 8.47 -9.84 -23.49
N SER A 373 7.47 -9.61 -24.34
CA SER A 373 6.67 -8.37 -24.34
C SER A 373 5.87 -8.15 -23.04
N ILE A 374 5.80 -9.15 -22.16
CA ILE A 374 5.13 -9.04 -20.85
C ILE A 374 6.06 -8.46 -19.78
N GLU A 375 7.39 -8.56 -19.94
CA GLU A 375 8.36 -8.04 -18.95
C GLU A 375 8.13 -6.55 -18.67
N GLU A 376 7.95 -5.74 -19.72
CA GLU A 376 7.67 -4.30 -19.63
C GLU A 376 6.28 -3.97 -19.07
N LYS A 377 5.38 -4.97 -19.03
CA LYS A 377 4.01 -4.85 -18.49
C LYS A 377 3.89 -5.32 -17.05
N ILE A 378 5.01 -5.67 -16.41
CA ILE A 378 5.11 -5.96 -14.97
C ILE A 378 5.84 -4.80 -14.31
N SER A 379 5.16 -4.08 -13.42
CA SER A 379 5.75 -2.93 -12.73
C SER A 379 5.96 -3.20 -11.25
N ILE A 380 7.12 -2.79 -10.74
CA ILE A 380 7.42 -2.83 -9.31
C ILE A 380 7.28 -1.43 -8.74
N ILE A 381 6.37 -1.29 -7.78
CA ILE A 381 6.03 -0.01 -7.18
C ILE A 381 6.29 -0.13 -5.69
N ASN A 382 7.47 0.36 -5.27
CA ASN A 382 7.88 0.45 -3.87
C ASN A 382 8.79 1.68 -3.68
N SER A 383 9.17 1.99 -2.43
CA SER A 383 9.94 3.21 -2.12
C SER A 383 11.40 3.20 -2.60
N ILE A 384 11.90 2.08 -3.13
CA ILE A 384 13.32 1.87 -3.44
C ILE A 384 13.58 1.60 -4.93
N THR A 385 12.57 1.20 -5.69
CA THR A 385 12.68 0.98 -7.14
C THR A 385 12.49 2.31 -7.87
N PRO A 386 13.46 2.71 -8.73
CA PRO A 386 13.33 3.89 -9.60
C PRO A 386 12.05 3.92 -10.43
N ILE A 387 11.59 5.12 -10.76
CA ILE A 387 10.51 5.35 -11.72
C ILE A 387 11.09 5.22 -13.12
N GLY A 388 10.54 4.32 -13.94
CA GLY A 388 11.08 4.04 -15.27
C GLY A 388 12.40 3.27 -15.21
N LYS A 389 12.48 2.16 -15.95
CA LYS A 389 13.76 1.52 -16.27
C LYS A 389 13.70 1.07 -17.72
N SER A 390 14.49 1.76 -18.54
CA SER A 390 14.85 1.37 -19.89
C SER A 390 16.36 1.17 -19.90
N ASP A 391 16.86 0.01 -20.32
CA ASP A 391 18.31 -0.18 -20.56
C ASP A 391 18.77 0.50 -21.87
N ASN A 392 17.88 1.26 -22.51
CA ASN A 392 18.07 1.88 -23.81
C ASN A 392 18.22 3.41 -23.62
N GLU A 393 19.46 3.89 -23.60
CA GLU A 393 19.81 5.30 -23.34
C GLU A 393 19.18 6.28 -24.34
N ASP A 394 18.89 5.83 -25.57
CA ASP A 394 18.24 6.67 -26.58
C ASP A 394 16.74 6.89 -26.32
N PHE A 395 16.07 5.98 -25.62
CA PHE A 395 14.67 6.18 -25.19
C PHE A 395 14.57 7.10 -23.97
N MET A 396 15.62 7.21 -23.16
CA MET A 396 15.65 8.10 -21.98
C MET A 396 15.88 9.58 -22.33
N LYS A 397 16.19 9.88 -23.60
CA LYS A 397 16.31 11.25 -24.14
C LYS A 397 14.97 11.81 -24.64
N ASP A 398 13.93 10.97 -24.72
CA ASP A 398 12.61 11.40 -25.14
C ASP A 398 11.83 12.00 -23.97
N TRP A 399 11.28 13.19 -24.15
CA TRP A 399 10.46 13.87 -23.15
C TRP A 399 9.23 13.03 -22.75
N ASP A 400 8.69 12.26 -23.69
CA ASP A 400 7.56 11.37 -23.46
C ASP A 400 7.89 10.25 -22.46
N TYR A 401 9.17 9.87 -22.32
CA TYR A 401 9.60 8.85 -21.36
C TYR A 401 9.35 9.26 -19.92
N TYR A 402 9.69 10.51 -19.55
CA TYR A 402 9.55 11.00 -18.18
C TYR A 402 8.08 11.10 -17.78
N ILE A 403 7.27 11.68 -18.65
CA ILE A 403 5.82 11.81 -18.46
C ILE A 403 5.20 10.43 -18.31
N LYS A 404 5.45 9.53 -19.28
CA LYS A 404 4.93 8.16 -19.27
C LYS A 404 5.32 7.43 -17.99
N SER A 405 6.59 7.46 -17.60
CA SER A 405 7.09 6.71 -16.46
C SER A 405 6.48 7.18 -15.14
N LEU A 406 6.31 8.50 -14.98
CA LEU A 406 5.65 9.07 -13.81
C LEU A 406 4.17 8.69 -13.77
N LEU A 407 3.46 8.85 -14.88
CA LEU A 407 2.04 8.48 -15.00
C LEU A 407 1.82 6.99 -14.72
N ASP A 408 2.63 6.12 -15.33
CA ASP A 408 2.53 4.67 -15.18
C ASP A 408 2.63 4.24 -13.71
N ARG A 409 3.47 4.94 -12.93
CA ARG A 409 3.62 4.68 -11.50
C ARG A 409 2.51 5.31 -10.66
N GLN A 410 2.23 6.60 -10.84
CA GLN A 410 1.27 7.35 -10.01
C GLN A 410 -0.15 6.82 -10.15
N PHE A 411 -0.53 6.53 -11.40
CA PHE A 411 -1.86 6.05 -11.74
C PHE A 411 -1.91 4.54 -11.88
N LEU A 412 -0.87 3.80 -11.49
CA LEU A 412 -0.85 2.34 -11.50
C LEU A 412 -1.23 1.75 -12.87
N HIS A 413 -0.76 2.31 -13.99
CA HIS A 413 -1.21 1.87 -15.33
C HIS A 413 -0.92 0.41 -15.63
N SER A 414 0.20 -0.10 -15.09
CA SER A 414 0.65 -1.45 -15.36
C SER A 414 -0.40 -2.50 -14.98
N PRO A 415 -0.74 -3.44 -15.89
CA PRO A 415 -1.72 -4.48 -15.63
C PRO A 415 -1.24 -5.56 -14.64
N PHE A 416 0.06 -5.70 -14.42
CA PHE A 416 0.59 -6.53 -13.34
C PHE A 416 1.53 -5.71 -12.45
N ILE A 417 1.06 -5.40 -11.25
CA ILE A 417 1.79 -4.62 -10.25
C ILE A 417 2.30 -5.52 -9.14
N ILE A 418 3.57 -5.34 -8.79
CA ILE A 418 4.19 -5.88 -7.59
C ILE A 418 4.43 -4.71 -6.64
N THR A 419 3.88 -4.76 -5.44
CA THR A 419 4.01 -3.67 -4.47
C THR A 419 4.17 -4.22 -3.04
N SER A 420 4.28 -3.33 -2.06
CA SER A 420 4.23 -3.69 -0.65
C SER A 420 2.79 -3.58 -0.11
N ASN A 421 2.51 -4.28 0.98
CA ASN A 421 1.24 -4.17 1.70
C ASN A 421 0.97 -2.71 2.10
N VAL A 422 2.01 -1.98 2.55
CA VAL A 422 1.93 -0.53 2.83
C VAL A 422 1.56 0.27 1.57
N GLY A 423 2.15 -0.04 0.42
CA GLY A 423 1.83 0.63 -0.85
C GLY A 423 0.37 0.46 -1.25
N LEU A 424 -0.13 -0.78 -1.20
CA LEU A 424 -1.54 -1.09 -1.48
C LEU A 424 -2.49 -0.41 -0.49
N PHE A 425 -2.18 -0.45 0.81
CA PHE A 425 -3.01 0.17 1.85
C PHE A 425 -3.00 1.69 1.74
N ASN A 426 -1.89 2.31 1.34
CA ASN A 426 -1.88 3.73 1.01
C ASN A 426 -2.85 4.04 -0.13
N THR A 427 -2.90 3.24 -1.19
CA THR A 427 -3.92 3.41 -2.23
C THR A 427 -5.34 3.23 -1.68
N LEU A 428 -5.56 2.24 -0.82
CA LEU A 428 -6.88 1.92 -0.26
C LEU A 428 -7.36 2.88 0.85
N PHE A 429 -6.51 3.55 1.60
CA PHE A 429 -6.96 4.31 2.80
C PHE A 429 -6.34 5.70 2.97
N SER A 430 -5.23 6.02 2.28
CA SER A 430 -4.59 7.32 2.41
C SER A 430 -5.52 8.46 1.98
N ASN A 431 -5.46 9.59 2.70
CA ASN A 431 -6.11 10.84 2.31
C ASN A 431 -5.25 11.70 1.35
N LYS A 432 -3.95 11.40 1.27
CA LYS A 432 -3.01 12.10 0.39
C LYS A 432 -3.33 11.90 -1.09
N ARG A 433 -3.46 13.01 -1.82
CA ARG A 433 -3.82 13.08 -3.26
C ARG A 433 -2.97 12.11 -4.10
N LYS A 434 -1.65 12.15 -3.92
CA LYS A 434 -0.68 11.30 -4.65
C LYS A 434 -0.89 9.78 -4.49
N ASN A 435 -1.48 9.35 -3.38
CA ASN A 435 -1.73 7.93 -3.10
C ASN A 435 -3.09 7.48 -3.66
N ILE A 436 -4.05 8.41 -3.79
CA ILE A 436 -5.41 8.13 -4.27
C ILE A 436 -5.47 8.07 -5.81
N PHE A 437 -4.53 8.68 -6.52
CA PHE A 437 -4.47 8.68 -7.99
C PHE A 437 -4.74 7.32 -8.63
N GLY A 438 -4.10 6.27 -8.13
CA GLY A 438 -4.24 4.91 -8.65
C GLY A 438 -5.46 4.12 -8.15
N LEU A 439 -6.31 4.67 -7.29
CA LEU A 439 -7.40 3.89 -6.67
C LEU A 439 -8.38 3.31 -7.70
N TYR A 440 -8.76 4.10 -8.71
CA TYR A 440 -9.67 3.62 -9.76
C TYR A 440 -9.12 2.40 -10.52
N GLN A 441 -7.78 2.24 -10.59
CA GLN A 441 -7.16 1.09 -11.23
C GLN A 441 -7.32 -0.21 -10.45
N LEU A 442 -7.60 -0.16 -9.14
CA LEU A 442 -7.84 -1.35 -8.35
C LEU A 442 -9.15 -2.04 -8.75
N THR A 443 -10.11 -1.32 -9.33
CA THR A 443 -11.37 -1.92 -9.82
C THR A 443 -11.11 -3.06 -10.80
N ASN A 444 -11.92 -4.11 -10.69
CA ASN A 444 -11.85 -5.32 -11.51
C ASN A 444 -10.43 -5.93 -11.54
N SER A 445 -9.84 -6.15 -10.36
CA SER A 445 -8.51 -6.73 -10.23
C SER A 445 -8.47 -7.95 -9.31
N VAL A 446 -7.44 -8.76 -9.51
CA VAL A 446 -7.01 -9.75 -8.54
C VAL A 446 -6.00 -9.09 -7.61
N ILE A 447 -6.19 -9.22 -6.30
CA ILE A 447 -5.23 -8.75 -5.29
C ILE A 447 -4.70 -9.95 -4.53
N VAL A 448 -3.39 -10.08 -4.40
CA VAL A 448 -2.75 -11.07 -3.54
C VAL A 448 -2.12 -10.36 -2.34
N LEU A 449 -2.55 -10.74 -1.13
CA LEU A 449 -2.00 -10.28 0.14
C LEU A 449 -1.15 -11.39 0.74
N ASP A 450 0.17 -11.21 0.77
CA ASP A 450 1.10 -12.15 1.39
C ASP A 450 1.36 -11.80 2.86
N GLU A 451 1.43 -12.84 3.70
CA GLU A 451 1.69 -12.78 5.15
C GLU A 451 0.85 -11.74 5.91
N ILE A 452 -0.47 -11.78 5.75
CA ILE A 452 -1.41 -10.85 6.41
C ILE A 452 -1.25 -10.79 7.95
N GLN A 453 -0.73 -11.84 8.57
CA GLN A 453 -0.45 -11.88 10.01
C GLN A 453 0.66 -10.94 10.46
N ALA A 454 1.44 -10.36 9.52
CA ALA A 454 2.42 -9.33 9.83
C ALA A 454 1.77 -7.98 10.18
N TYR A 455 0.46 -7.82 9.96
CA TYR A 455 -0.27 -6.60 10.30
C TYR A 455 -0.57 -6.54 11.79
N ARG A 456 -0.77 -5.31 12.28
CA ARG A 456 -1.18 -5.10 13.67
C ARG A 456 -2.54 -5.77 13.93
N GLU A 457 -2.61 -6.51 15.03
CA GLU A 457 -3.80 -7.29 15.42
C GLU A 457 -5.02 -6.41 15.68
N ASP A 458 -4.80 -5.20 16.18
CA ASP A 458 -5.83 -4.20 16.50
C ASP A 458 -6.50 -3.59 15.27
N LEU A 459 -6.00 -3.88 14.06
CA LEU A 459 -6.62 -3.45 12.79
C LEU A 459 -7.32 -4.60 12.05
N TRP A 460 -7.26 -5.84 12.55
CA TRP A 460 -7.76 -6.98 11.78
C TRP A 460 -9.25 -6.91 11.47
N ASN A 461 -10.07 -6.34 12.37
CA ASN A 461 -11.51 -6.15 12.14
C ASN A 461 -11.75 -5.16 11.00
N GLU A 462 -11.17 -3.98 11.09
CA GLU A 462 -11.29 -2.89 10.14
C GLU A 462 -10.82 -3.34 8.75
N ILE A 463 -9.69 -4.07 8.71
CA ILE A 463 -9.12 -4.58 7.46
C ILE A 463 -10.07 -5.54 6.78
N ILE A 464 -10.54 -6.59 7.47
CA ILE A 464 -11.34 -7.61 6.81
C ILE A 464 -12.73 -7.05 6.42
N GLU A 465 -13.32 -6.16 7.22
CA GLU A 465 -14.58 -5.49 6.89
C GLU A 465 -14.47 -4.58 5.67
N MET A 466 -13.43 -3.73 5.63
CA MET A 466 -13.23 -2.85 4.48
C MET A 466 -12.89 -3.64 3.22
N LEU A 467 -12.04 -4.67 3.31
CA LEU A 467 -11.72 -5.52 2.16
C LEU A 467 -12.96 -6.27 1.64
N GLU A 468 -13.87 -6.71 2.51
CA GLU A 468 -15.13 -7.34 2.13
C GLU A 468 -15.97 -6.41 1.26
N ILE A 469 -16.17 -5.17 1.69
CA ILE A 469 -16.96 -4.16 0.96
C ILE A 469 -16.25 -3.74 -0.33
N TYR A 470 -14.95 -3.46 -0.27
CA TYR A 470 -14.14 -3.20 -1.47
C TYR A 470 -14.27 -4.33 -2.48
N SER A 471 -14.22 -5.59 -2.04
CA SER A 471 -14.27 -6.75 -2.92
C SER A 471 -15.57 -6.84 -3.71
N LYS A 472 -16.70 -6.54 -3.06
CA LYS A 472 -18.02 -6.50 -3.70
C LYS A 472 -18.14 -5.32 -4.65
N ILE A 473 -17.91 -4.10 -4.17
CA ILE A 473 -18.15 -2.89 -4.95
C ILE A 473 -17.18 -2.79 -6.13
N PHE A 474 -15.88 -2.98 -5.88
CA PHE A 474 -14.85 -2.86 -6.93
C PHE A 474 -14.72 -4.13 -7.78
N ASN A 475 -15.47 -5.20 -7.48
CA ASN A 475 -15.34 -6.51 -8.11
C ASN A 475 -13.89 -7.03 -8.05
N LEU A 476 -13.35 -7.04 -6.84
CA LEU A 476 -12.01 -7.57 -6.57
C LEU A 476 -12.10 -9.07 -6.31
N LYS A 477 -11.06 -9.79 -6.71
CA LYS A 477 -10.81 -11.17 -6.26
C LYS A 477 -9.54 -11.15 -5.40
N ILE A 478 -9.69 -11.32 -4.09
CA ILE A 478 -8.59 -11.17 -3.13
C ILE A 478 -8.13 -12.54 -2.67
N ILE A 479 -6.85 -12.86 -2.84
CA ILE A 479 -6.22 -14.05 -2.28
C ILE A 479 -5.41 -13.63 -1.06
N ILE A 480 -5.78 -14.14 0.11
CA ILE A 480 -5.08 -13.91 1.38
C ILE A 480 -4.28 -15.17 1.70
N MET A 481 -2.96 -15.02 1.83
CA MET A 481 -2.08 -16.13 2.19
C MET A 481 -1.60 -16.00 3.63
N SER A 482 -1.59 -17.12 4.34
CA SER A 482 -0.92 -17.22 5.64
C SER A 482 -0.40 -18.63 5.90
N ALA A 483 0.68 -18.71 6.68
CA ALA A 483 1.19 -19.98 7.22
C ALA A 483 0.61 -20.32 8.59
N THR A 484 0.06 -19.36 9.31
CA THR A 484 -0.23 -19.50 10.74
C THR A 484 -1.60 -18.93 11.09
N LEU A 485 -2.00 -17.82 10.47
CA LEU A 485 -3.26 -17.15 10.75
C LEU A 485 -4.43 -17.93 10.14
N PRO A 486 -5.42 -18.33 10.96
CA PRO A 486 -6.66 -18.90 10.46
C PRO A 486 -7.50 -17.84 9.75
N ASP A 487 -8.50 -18.31 9.04
CA ASP A 487 -9.48 -17.51 8.31
C ASP A 487 -10.03 -16.31 9.14
N LEU A 488 -9.65 -15.08 8.73
CA LEU A 488 -10.11 -13.83 9.36
C LEU A 488 -11.62 -13.60 9.19
N SER A 489 -12.32 -14.39 8.37
CA SER A 489 -13.78 -14.36 8.28
C SER A 489 -14.46 -14.59 9.62
N ALA A 490 -13.77 -15.21 10.59
CA ALA A 490 -14.25 -15.33 11.95
C ALA A 490 -14.63 -13.98 12.59
N LEU A 491 -14.01 -12.88 12.15
CA LEU A 491 -14.31 -11.52 12.60
C LEU A 491 -15.54 -10.93 11.89
N LEU A 492 -15.95 -11.43 10.73
CA LEU A 492 -17.12 -10.94 10.00
C LEU A 492 -18.44 -11.49 10.54
N ASP A 493 -19.52 -10.76 10.25
CA ASP A 493 -20.90 -11.22 10.42
C ASP A 493 -21.23 -12.38 9.44
N GLU A 494 -22.19 -13.24 9.80
CA GLU A 494 -22.49 -14.49 9.08
C GLU A 494 -22.90 -14.30 7.61
N ASP A 495 -23.61 -13.21 7.29
CA ASP A 495 -24.02 -12.87 5.92
C ASP A 495 -22.80 -12.56 5.04
N LYS A 496 -21.80 -11.85 5.59
CA LYS A 496 -20.56 -11.49 4.91
C LYS A 496 -19.63 -12.68 4.70
N LYS A 497 -19.66 -13.69 5.58
CA LYS A 497 -18.85 -14.92 5.44
C LYS A 497 -19.14 -15.70 4.16
N LYS A 498 -20.34 -15.57 3.58
CA LYS A 498 -20.70 -16.23 2.31
C LYS A 498 -19.79 -15.81 1.15
N ASN A 499 -19.22 -14.61 1.22
CA ASN A 499 -18.29 -14.05 0.24
C ASN A 499 -16.85 -14.59 0.38
N ILE A 500 -16.60 -15.46 1.37
CA ILE A 500 -15.26 -15.97 1.69
C ILE A 500 -15.12 -17.44 1.29
N GLY A 501 -14.16 -17.74 0.41
CA GLY A 501 -13.79 -19.07 -0.05
C GLY A 501 -12.54 -19.61 0.65
N LYS A 502 -12.50 -20.94 0.84
CA LYS A 502 -11.34 -21.63 1.42
C LYS A 502 -10.67 -22.47 0.34
N LEU A 503 -9.44 -22.09 -0.01
CA LEU A 503 -8.68 -22.78 -1.07
C LEU A 503 -8.10 -24.11 -0.58
N ILE A 504 -7.91 -24.26 0.73
CA ILE A 504 -7.53 -25.51 1.38
C ILE A 504 -8.61 -25.86 2.40
N LYS A 505 -9.45 -26.85 2.09
CA LYS A 505 -10.60 -27.24 2.94
C LYS A 505 -10.18 -27.86 4.28
N ASN A 506 -9.06 -28.58 4.30
CA ASN A 506 -8.51 -29.19 5.51
C ASN A 506 -7.01 -28.86 5.66
N PRO A 507 -6.65 -27.63 6.10
CA PRO A 507 -5.26 -27.24 6.27
C PRO A 507 -4.49 -28.18 7.20
N ARG A 508 -5.16 -28.69 8.25
CA ARG A 508 -4.57 -29.62 9.24
C ARG A 508 -3.99 -30.88 8.63
N GLU A 509 -4.55 -31.40 7.54
CA GLU A 509 -3.96 -32.56 6.84
C GLU A 509 -2.56 -32.21 6.35
N MET A 510 -2.37 -31.02 5.77
CA MET A 510 -1.10 -30.56 5.21
C MET A 510 -0.10 -30.18 6.30
N PHE A 511 -0.54 -29.54 7.39
CA PHE A 511 0.34 -29.24 8.53
C PHE A 511 0.83 -30.49 9.26
N ASN A 512 0.09 -31.61 9.20
CA ASN A 512 0.50 -32.86 9.84
C ASN A 512 1.40 -33.76 8.97
N GLU A 513 1.63 -33.41 7.71
CA GLU A 513 2.54 -34.17 6.84
C GLU A 513 3.98 -34.16 7.43
N PRO A 514 4.63 -35.32 7.63
CA PRO A 514 5.93 -35.40 8.28
C PRO A 514 7.02 -34.53 7.65
N LEU A 515 7.01 -34.38 6.32
CA LEU A 515 7.97 -33.55 5.57
C LEU A 515 7.83 -32.04 5.86
N PHE A 516 6.70 -31.59 6.40
CA PHE A 516 6.53 -30.21 6.89
C PHE A 516 6.69 -30.13 8.41
N LYS A 517 6.06 -31.06 9.15
CA LYS A 517 5.97 -31.04 10.60
C LYS A 517 7.28 -31.40 11.30
N ASN A 518 7.92 -32.49 10.87
CA ASN A 518 9.04 -33.12 11.57
C ASN A 518 10.41 -32.72 10.98
N ARG A 519 10.44 -31.70 10.10
CA ARG A 519 11.67 -31.28 9.41
C ARG A 519 12.71 -30.62 10.32
N VAL A 520 12.30 -30.14 11.50
CA VAL A 520 13.19 -29.57 12.52
C VAL A 520 12.85 -30.19 13.87
N LYS A 521 13.85 -30.73 14.57
CA LYS A 521 13.72 -31.13 15.98
C LYS A 521 13.65 -29.87 16.84
N ILE A 522 12.58 -29.72 17.61
CA ILE A 522 12.44 -28.63 18.57
C ILE A 522 13.03 -29.07 19.91
N ASN A 523 13.88 -28.23 20.51
CA ASN A 523 14.50 -28.47 21.80
C ASN A 523 14.22 -27.27 22.75
N TYR A 524 13.80 -27.59 23.98
CA TYR A 524 13.42 -26.63 25.03
C TYR A 524 14.39 -26.62 26.22
N ASP A 525 15.51 -27.32 26.16
CA ASP A 525 16.44 -27.50 27.29
C ASP A 525 16.93 -26.13 27.82
N LEU A 526 17.31 -25.21 26.92
CA LEU A 526 17.66 -23.83 27.29
C LEU A 526 16.48 -23.04 27.88
N LEU A 527 15.27 -23.24 27.35
CA LEU A 527 14.07 -22.55 27.84
C LEU A 527 13.63 -23.05 29.21
N ASP A 528 13.87 -24.33 29.52
CA ASP A 528 13.50 -24.95 30.79
C ASP A 528 14.39 -24.50 31.96
N LEU A 529 15.54 -23.89 31.67
CA LEU A 529 16.36 -23.17 32.67
C LEU A 529 15.72 -21.84 33.12
N GLY A 530 14.68 -21.37 32.43
CA GLY A 530 14.13 -20.03 32.61
C GLY A 530 14.99 -18.98 31.92
N LYS A 531 15.15 -17.81 32.56
CA LYS A 531 15.97 -16.73 32.00
C LYS A 531 17.45 -17.09 32.04
N ILE A 532 18.12 -17.01 30.90
CA ILE A 532 19.55 -17.28 30.75
C ILE A 532 20.33 -16.02 30.39
N ASP A 533 21.64 -16.05 30.64
CA ASP A 533 22.60 -15.04 30.20
C ASP A 533 23.36 -15.50 28.93
N TYR A 534 24.30 -14.66 28.47
CA TYR A 534 25.11 -14.97 27.29
C TYR A 534 26.04 -16.17 27.50
N ASP A 535 26.56 -16.35 28.72
CA ASP A 535 27.51 -17.42 29.03
C ASP A 535 26.85 -18.79 28.94
N HIS A 536 25.62 -18.92 29.45
CA HIS A 536 24.83 -20.15 29.31
C HIS A 536 24.55 -20.47 27.83
N LEU A 537 24.14 -19.48 27.03
CA LEU A 537 23.90 -19.66 25.61
C LEU A 537 25.17 -20.09 24.86
N LEU A 538 26.30 -19.42 25.15
CA LEU A 538 27.60 -19.70 24.55
C LEU A 538 28.10 -21.11 24.87
N ASN A 539 28.03 -21.51 26.15
CA ASN A 539 28.46 -22.85 26.58
C ASN A 539 27.59 -23.94 25.94
N HIS A 540 26.28 -23.74 25.91
CA HIS A 540 25.38 -24.67 25.23
C HIS A 540 25.71 -24.76 23.73
N MET A 541 26.03 -23.65 23.06
CA MET A 541 26.46 -23.67 21.65
C MET A 541 27.75 -24.49 21.48
N LYS A 542 28.77 -24.31 22.34
CA LYS A 542 30.02 -25.07 22.28
C LYS A 542 29.77 -26.58 22.36
N GLU A 543 28.83 -27.00 23.20
CA GLU A 543 28.49 -28.41 23.42
C GLU A 543 27.62 -29.02 22.30
N ASN A 544 26.75 -28.24 21.66
CA ASN A 544 25.66 -28.79 20.83
C ASN A 544 25.75 -28.49 19.33
N ILE A 545 26.65 -27.60 18.87
CA ILE A 545 26.73 -27.28 17.43
C ILE A 545 27.36 -28.40 16.59
N GLY A 546 28.16 -29.28 17.17
CA GLY A 546 28.78 -30.43 16.47
C GLY A 546 29.46 -30.05 15.14
N ASN A 547 29.11 -30.78 14.07
CA ASN A 547 29.66 -30.59 12.72
C ASN A 547 28.82 -29.66 11.81
N HIS A 548 27.79 -29.02 12.36
CA HIS A 548 26.92 -28.13 11.58
C HIS A 548 27.72 -26.95 11.02
N LYS A 549 27.38 -26.52 9.80
CA LYS A 549 28.13 -25.47 9.10
C LYS A 549 27.42 -24.14 9.14
N LYS A 550 26.09 -24.11 9.12
CA LYS A 550 25.29 -22.89 9.07
C LYS A 550 24.43 -22.78 10.33
N ILE A 551 24.73 -21.81 11.17
CA ILE A 551 24.09 -21.60 12.47
C ILE A 551 23.35 -20.26 12.44
N LEU A 552 22.12 -20.23 12.92
CA LEU A 552 21.35 -19.00 13.12
C LEU A 552 21.13 -18.77 14.61
N VAL A 553 21.45 -17.57 15.10
CA VAL A 553 21.14 -17.12 16.46
C VAL A 553 20.31 -15.85 16.37
N GLU A 554 19.05 -15.91 16.78
CA GLU A 554 18.12 -14.79 16.69
C GLU A 554 17.77 -14.23 18.07
N PHE A 555 17.88 -12.91 18.20
CA PHE A 555 17.49 -12.15 19.39
C PHE A 555 16.32 -11.22 19.09
N ILE A 556 15.45 -11.01 20.07
CA ILE A 556 14.33 -10.07 19.92
C ILE A 556 14.84 -8.63 20.00
N ARG A 557 15.80 -8.37 20.91
CA ARG A 557 16.44 -7.05 21.05
C ARG A 557 17.70 -6.97 20.21
N LYS A 558 17.78 -5.91 19.39
CA LYS A 558 18.99 -5.59 18.59
C LYS A 558 20.25 -5.49 19.46
N LYS A 559 20.14 -4.87 20.64
CA LYS A 559 21.26 -4.73 21.59
C LYS A 559 21.85 -6.08 22.00
N ASP A 560 21.02 -7.10 22.18
CA ASP A 560 21.48 -8.42 22.60
C ASP A 560 22.19 -9.13 21.44
N ALA A 561 21.67 -9.01 20.21
CA ALA A 561 22.36 -9.48 19.01
C ALA A 561 23.76 -8.84 18.87
N GLU A 562 23.88 -7.54 19.12
CA GLU A 562 25.16 -6.83 19.05
C GLU A 562 26.15 -7.26 20.14
N ASN A 563 25.69 -7.38 21.38
CA ASN A 563 26.53 -7.84 22.49
C ASN A 563 27.01 -9.28 22.25
N PHE A 564 26.11 -10.18 21.87
CA PHE A 564 26.45 -11.56 21.61
C PHE A 564 27.37 -11.72 20.40
N PHE A 565 27.22 -10.87 19.37
CA PHE A 565 28.16 -10.83 18.26
C PHE A 565 29.59 -10.47 18.70
N LYS A 566 29.76 -9.54 19.65
CA LYS A 566 31.08 -9.23 20.20
C LYS A 566 31.68 -10.43 20.94
N ILE A 567 30.91 -10.99 21.87
CA ILE A 567 31.32 -12.18 22.64
C ILE A 567 31.76 -13.30 21.70
N LEU A 568 30.97 -13.61 20.67
CA LEU A 568 31.26 -14.73 19.79
C LEU A 568 32.51 -14.52 18.90
N ASN A 569 32.88 -13.27 18.59
CA ASN A 569 34.10 -12.96 17.84
C ASN A 569 35.38 -13.08 18.67
N GLU A 570 35.30 -12.94 20.00
CA GLU A 570 36.43 -13.09 20.92
C GLU A 570 36.70 -14.57 21.27
N GLU A 571 35.77 -15.45 20.92
CA GLU A 571 35.79 -16.85 21.32
C GLU A 571 36.55 -17.75 20.31
N GLU A 572 37.71 -18.26 20.73
CA GLU A 572 38.60 -19.08 19.89
C GLU A 572 37.91 -20.31 19.26
N PHE A 573 36.98 -20.93 20.00
CA PHE A 573 36.22 -22.10 19.52
C PHE A 573 35.45 -21.80 18.21
N PHE A 574 35.02 -20.55 18.03
CA PHE A 574 34.24 -20.11 16.87
C PHE A 574 35.08 -19.46 15.77
N ALA A 575 36.40 -19.36 15.93
CA ALA A 575 37.31 -18.73 14.95
C ALA A 575 37.27 -19.39 13.55
N GLN A 576 36.83 -20.65 13.47
CA GLN A 576 36.62 -21.38 12.22
C GLN A 576 35.33 -21.01 11.46
N TYR A 577 34.45 -20.21 12.07
CA TYR A 577 33.20 -19.76 11.47
C TYR A 577 33.35 -18.32 10.97
N ASN A 578 32.74 -18.05 9.82
CA ASN A 578 32.46 -16.69 9.41
C ASN A 578 31.28 -16.15 10.24
N ILE A 579 31.55 -15.29 11.23
CA ILE A 579 30.52 -14.73 12.10
C ILE A 579 29.96 -13.48 11.44
N LEU A 580 28.66 -13.49 11.19
CA LEU A 580 27.92 -12.41 10.55
C LEU A 580 26.85 -11.90 11.49
N ILE A 581 26.54 -10.61 11.40
CA ILE A 581 25.40 -9.99 12.08
C ILE A 581 24.48 -9.28 11.09
N LEU A 582 23.17 -9.39 11.32
CA LEU A 582 22.11 -8.69 10.57
C LEU A 582 20.96 -8.23 11.48
N THR A 583 20.68 -6.94 11.48
CA THR A 583 19.73 -6.26 12.34
C THR A 583 18.83 -5.32 11.54
N GLY A 584 17.78 -4.79 12.16
CA GLY A 584 16.89 -3.80 11.53
C GLY A 584 17.51 -2.45 11.19
N ASP A 585 18.74 -2.18 11.63
CA ASP A 585 19.47 -0.92 11.33
C ASP A 585 20.41 -1.06 10.14
N ASP A 586 20.63 -2.30 9.65
CA ASP A 586 21.47 -2.54 8.50
C ASP A 586 20.75 -2.14 7.21
N ASN A 587 21.49 -1.50 6.32
CA ASN A 587 20.96 -1.05 5.03
C ASN A 587 20.74 -2.23 4.05
N LEU A 588 20.08 -1.94 2.92
CA LEU A 588 19.74 -2.94 1.91
C LEU A 588 20.97 -3.64 1.33
N ARG A 589 22.07 -2.91 1.12
CA ARG A 589 23.34 -3.45 0.62
C ARG A 589 23.92 -4.48 1.56
N ARG A 590 24.03 -4.15 2.85
CA ARG A 590 24.52 -5.08 3.88
C ARG A 590 23.65 -6.32 3.97
N LYS A 591 22.32 -6.15 3.95
CA LYS A 591 21.37 -7.28 3.91
C LYS A 591 21.64 -8.21 2.71
N ALA A 592 21.80 -7.65 1.51
CA ALA A 592 22.09 -8.43 0.31
C ALA A 592 23.46 -9.15 0.39
N GLN A 593 24.49 -8.49 0.92
CA GLN A 593 25.82 -9.08 1.11
C GLN A 593 25.79 -10.27 2.07
N VAL A 594 25.17 -10.11 3.26
CA VAL A 594 25.06 -11.19 4.26
C VAL A 594 24.33 -12.39 3.67
N ILE A 595 23.18 -12.16 3.04
CA ILE A 595 22.39 -13.24 2.43
C ILE A 595 23.20 -13.94 1.34
N GLY A 596 23.88 -13.19 0.46
CA GLY A 596 24.73 -13.76 -0.59
C GLY A 596 25.87 -14.62 -0.06
N GLN A 597 26.46 -14.28 1.08
CA GLN A 597 27.49 -15.10 1.74
C GLN A 597 26.94 -16.42 2.28
N ILE A 598 25.68 -16.44 2.72
CA ILE A 598 25.02 -17.64 3.26
C ILE A 598 24.47 -18.53 2.13
N SER A 599 23.93 -17.92 1.07
CA SER A 599 23.27 -18.62 -0.05
C SER A 599 24.21 -18.98 -1.21
N GLY A 600 25.49 -18.63 -1.15
CA GLY A 600 26.47 -18.85 -2.21
C GLY A 600 26.78 -20.33 -2.50
N GLU A 601 27.40 -20.58 -3.65
CA GLU A 601 27.76 -21.94 -4.13
C GLU A 601 28.80 -22.64 -3.25
N VAL A 602 29.67 -21.87 -2.58
CA VAL A 602 30.67 -22.39 -1.63
C VAL A 602 30.07 -22.40 -0.22
N ILE A 603 29.91 -23.58 0.36
CA ILE A 603 29.42 -23.75 1.74
C ILE A 603 30.55 -23.37 2.71
N LYS A 604 30.54 -22.11 3.17
CA LYS A 604 31.38 -21.65 4.29
C LYS A 604 30.72 -22.01 5.62
N LYS A 605 31.53 -22.36 6.63
CA LYS A 605 31.07 -22.39 8.03
C LYS A 605 30.67 -20.96 8.41
N THR A 606 29.44 -20.75 8.83
CA THR A 606 28.87 -19.42 9.06
C THR A 606 27.92 -19.43 10.24
N ILE A 607 28.05 -18.41 11.10
CA ILE A 607 27.13 -18.13 12.18
C ILE A 607 26.49 -16.79 11.86
N LEU A 608 25.18 -16.78 11.65
CA LEU A 608 24.42 -15.54 11.50
C LEU A 608 23.79 -15.21 12.85
N ILE A 609 24.19 -14.09 13.44
CA ILE A 609 23.51 -13.47 14.57
C ILE A 609 22.52 -12.45 14.00
N ALA A 610 21.26 -12.50 14.40
CA ALA A 610 20.24 -11.66 13.80
C ALA A 610 19.26 -11.10 14.82
N SER A 611 18.68 -9.95 14.49
CA SER A 611 17.36 -9.60 15.03
C SER A 611 16.25 -10.26 14.20
N GLN A 612 14.99 -9.92 14.48
CA GLN A 612 13.80 -10.44 13.76
C GLN A 612 13.74 -10.17 12.24
N VAL A 613 14.76 -9.54 11.65
CA VAL A 613 14.85 -9.22 10.23
C VAL A 613 14.98 -10.44 9.31
N VAL A 614 15.26 -11.62 9.88
CA VAL A 614 15.39 -12.89 9.15
C VAL A 614 14.10 -13.73 9.18
N GLU A 615 13.13 -13.40 10.05
CA GLU A 615 11.87 -14.13 10.18
C GLU A 615 11.03 -14.04 8.90
N ALA A 616 11.05 -12.87 8.25
CA ALA A 616 10.36 -12.63 6.99
C ALA A 616 11.33 -12.08 5.92
N GLY A 617 11.20 -12.56 4.68
CA GLY A 617 11.91 -11.94 3.57
C GLY A 617 13.38 -12.22 3.45
N VAL A 618 13.82 -13.37 3.95
CA VAL A 618 15.19 -13.84 3.80
C VAL A 618 15.18 -15.30 3.34
N ASP A 619 15.75 -15.55 2.16
CA ASP A 619 15.84 -16.89 1.59
C ASP A 619 17.12 -17.61 2.02
N ILE A 620 17.14 -18.05 3.28
CA ILE A 620 18.25 -18.84 3.87
C ILE A 620 17.78 -20.23 4.29
N ASP A 621 18.72 -21.18 4.31
CA ASP A 621 18.54 -22.54 4.80
C ASP A 621 19.71 -22.91 5.74
N MET A 622 19.44 -22.87 7.04
CA MET A 622 20.40 -23.06 8.12
C MET A 622 20.30 -24.48 8.67
N ASP A 623 21.36 -24.96 9.31
CA ASP A 623 21.45 -26.32 9.85
C ASP A 623 20.85 -26.38 11.26
N ILE A 624 21.23 -25.41 12.09
CA ILE A 624 20.85 -25.31 13.50
C ILE A 624 20.41 -23.88 13.82
N GLY A 625 19.39 -23.74 14.66
CA GLY A 625 18.84 -22.46 15.10
C GLY A 625 18.84 -22.30 16.61
N TYR A 626 19.11 -21.10 17.08
CA TYR A 626 18.92 -20.62 18.46
C TYR A 626 18.02 -19.39 18.40
N LYS A 627 16.94 -19.35 19.19
CA LYS A 627 16.00 -18.23 19.18
C LYS A 627 15.58 -17.80 20.58
N ASP A 628 15.71 -16.50 20.83
CA ASP A 628 15.10 -15.79 21.97
C ASP A 628 13.58 -15.75 21.80
N ILE A 629 12.83 -16.28 22.77
CA ILE A 629 11.40 -16.57 22.63
C ILE A 629 10.49 -15.33 22.60
N SER A 630 9.63 -15.27 21.59
CA SER A 630 8.70 -14.18 21.34
C SER A 630 7.26 -14.69 21.21
N MET A 631 6.52 -14.31 20.17
CA MET A 631 5.19 -14.86 19.87
C MET A 631 5.27 -16.10 18.98
N LEU A 632 4.27 -16.97 19.10
CA LEU A 632 4.29 -18.30 18.48
C LEU A 632 4.44 -18.28 16.94
N GLU A 633 3.89 -17.29 16.24
CA GLU A 633 4.03 -17.13 14.79
C GLU A 633 5.45 -16.77 14.36
N ASN A 634 6.19 -16.02 15.18
CA ASN A 634 7.58 -15.67 14.95
C ASN A 634 8.45 -16.90 15.11
N GLU A 635 8.12 -17.80 16.05
CA GLU A 635 8.79 -19.08 16.22
C GLU A 635 8.61 -19.98 14.99
N GLU A 636 7.40 -20.06 14.44
CA GLU A 636 7.15 -20.83 13.20
C GLU A 636 7.88 -20.23 11.99
N GLN A 637 7.94 -18.91 11.88
CA GLN A 637 8.70 -18.23 10.82
C GLN A 637 10.20 -18.50 10.92
N PHE A 638 10.75 -18.51 12.14
CA PHE A 638 12.13 -18.87 12.42
C PHE A 638 12.42 -20.32 12.01
N LEU A 639 11.56 -21.27 12.41
CA LEU A 639 11.67 -22.66 11.95
C LEU A 639 11.63 -22.76 10.42
N GLY A 640 10.93 -21.84 9.74
CA GLY A 640 10.97 -21.62 8.29
C GLY A 640 12.36 -21.46 7.67
N ARG A 641 13.38 -21.11 8.47
CA ARG A 641 14.77 -20.85 8.04
C ARG A 641 15.73 -21.99 8.40
N ILE A 642 15.30 -22.95 9.21
CA ILE A 642 16.09 -24.11 9.64
C ILE A 642 15.63 -25.36 8.88
N GLY A 643 16.56 -26.12 8.29
CA GLY A 643 16.23 -27.34 7.54
C GLY A 643 15.21 -27.13 6.42
N ARG A 644 15.25 -25.97 5.75
CA ARG A 644 14.18 -25.48 4.87
C ARG A 644 13.99 -26.35 3.62
N SER A 645 15.06 -26.92 3.09
CA SER A 645 15.02 -27.83 1.94
C SER A 645 14.47 -29.22 2.27
N ALA A 646 14.31 -29.57 3.55
CA ALA A 646 13.98 -30.91 4.05
C ALA A 646 14.98 -32.01 3.60
N LEU A 647 16.21 -31.62 3.24
CA LEU A 647 17.30 -32.54 2.88
C LEU A 647 18.19 -32.90 4.09
N LYS A 648 18.01 -32.22 5.23
CA LYS A 648 18.84 -32.36 6.43
C LYS A 648 18.08 -33.20 7.46
N ASN A 649 18.73 -34.23 8.01
CA ASN A 649 18.11 -35.17 8.95
C ASN A 649 18.39 -34.81 10.42
N ASP A 650 19.31 -33.89 10.69
CA ASP A 650 19.81 -33.48 12.00
C ASP A 650 19.45 -32.04 12.38
N ALA A 651 18.59 -31.38 11.59
CA ALA A 651 18.19 -30.00 11.82
C ALA A 651 17.48 -29.83 13.18
N VAL A 652 17.99 -28.91 14.00
CA VAL A 652 17.50 -28.67 15.36
C VAL A 652 17.34 -27.17 15.65
N ALA A 653 16.31 -26.81 16.40
CA ALA A 653 16.07 -25.47 16.89
C ALA A 653 15.96 -25.46 18.41
N TYR A 654 16.81 -24.65 19.05
CA TYR A 654 16.83 -24.39 20.47
C TYR A 654 16.15 -23.06 20.77
N PHE A 655 15.25 -23.07 21.74
CA PHE A 655 14.58 -21.86 22.22
C PHE A 655 15.13 -21.47 23.58
N PHE A 656 15.38 -20.18 23.80
CA PHE A 656 15.90 -19.63 25.05
C PHE A 656 15.15 -18.36 25.46
N ASP A 657 15.24 -17.99 26.75
CA ASP A 657 14.58 -16.81 27.30
C ASP A 657 15.63 -15.83 27.84
N MET A 658 15.79 -14.68 27.20
CA MET A 658 16.75 -13.66 27.64
C MET A 658 16.08 -12.27 27.75
N ALA A 659 15.30 -11.88 26.74
CA ALA A 659 14.61 -10.60 26.73
C ALA A 659 13.24 -10.66 27.43
N ASP A 660 12.78 -9.51 27.93
CA ASP A 660 11.38 -9.34 28.31
C ASP A 660 10.59 -8.82 27.11
N GLU A 661 9.86 -9.70 26.45
CA GLU A 661 9.14 -9.40 25.22
C GLU A 661 8.02 -8.38 25.43
N LYS A 662 7.53 -8.18 26.66
CA LYS A 662 6.49 -7.19 26.99
C LYS A 662 6.92 -5.75 26.73
N LYS A 663 8.25 -5.51 26.74
CA LYS A 663 8.84 -4.20 26.39
C LYS A 663 8.84 -3.94 24.88
N ILE A 664 8.58 -4.96 24.07
CA ILE A 664 8.68 -4.93 22.60
C ILE A 664 7.29 -5.13 21.98
N TYR A 665 6.49 -6.00 22.58
CA TYR A 665 5.11 -6.27 22.23
C TYR A 665 4.21 -5.92 23.42
N LYS A 666 3.48 -4.81 23.34
CA LYS A 666 2.56 -4.35 24.40
C LYS A 666 1.51 -5.41 24.79
N ASN A 667 1.21 -6.33 23.86
CA ASN A 667 0.23 -7.40 24.01
C ASN A 667 0.83 -8.77 24.35
N ALA A 668 2.15 -8.89 24.47
CA ALA A 668 2.75 -10.17 24.83
C ALA A 668 2.35 -10.56 26.25
N GLN A 669 1.75 -11.73 26.35
CA GLN A 669 1.40 -12.39 27.59
C GLN A 669 2.04 -13.77 27.56
N ASP A 670 2.45 -14.29 28.71
CA ASP A 670 3.08 -15.60 28.83
C ASP A 670 2.23 -16.72 28.20
N ILE A 671 0.90 -16.53 28.14
CA ILE A 671 -0.05 -17.43 27.48
C ILE A 671 0.13 -17.52 25.95
N LEU A 672 0.80 -16.54 25.33
CA LEU A 672 1.06 -16.45 23.89
C LEU A 672 2.48 -16.88 23.51
N THR A 673 3.36 -17.13 24.48
CA THR A 673 4.77 -17.47 24.24
C THR A 673 5.09 -18.92 24.62
N LEU A 674 6.29 -19.39 24.28
CA LEU A 674 6.74 -20.75 24.60
C LEU A 674 6.96 -21.01 26.09
N ARG A 675 6.85 -19.99 26.97
CA ARG A 675 6.78 -20.19 28.43
C ARG A 675 5.55 -21.02 28.82
N ASN A 676 4.47 -20.91 28.04
CA ASN A 676 3.30 -21.76 28.19
C ASN A 676 3.48 -23.09 27.44
N LYS A 677 3.39 -24.22 28.16
CA LYS A 677 3.51 -25.57 27.60
C LYS A 677 2.44 -25.89 26.53
N ASP A 678 1.26 -25.28 26.58
CA ASP A 678 0.26 -25.40 25.51
C ASP A 678 0.77 -24.82 24.18
N ARG A 679 1.54 -23.72 24.22
CA ARG A 679 2.13 -23.10 23.02
C ARG A 679 3.25 -23.95 22.45
N ARG A 680 4.03 -24.62 23.30
CA ARG A 680 5.01 -25.64 22.87
C ARG A 680 4.32 -26.76 22.09
N LYS A 681 3.24 -27.31 22.66
CA LYS A 681 2.40 -28.31 21.98
C LYS A 681 1.83 -27.78 20.66
N ASN A 682 1.40 -26.52 20.60
CA ASN A 682 0.94 -25.91 19.35
C ASN A 682 2.06 -25.87 18.29
N LEU A 683 3.28 -25.50 18.65
CA LEU A 683 4.43 -25.46 17.73
C LEU A 683 4.84 -26.86 17.23
N GLU A 684 4.84 -27.86 18.11
CA GLU A 684 5.16 -29.26 17.79
C GLU A 684 4.09 -29.90 16.91
N THR A 685 2.82 -29.66 17.23
CA THR A 685 1.69 -30.22 16.47
C THR A 685 1.40 -29.44 15.19
N LYS A 686 1.96 -28.23 15.04
CA LYS A 686 1.62 -27.26 14.00
C LYS A 686 0.14 -26.88 14.01
N ASP A 687 -0.52 -27.00 15.17
CA ASP A 687 -1.91 -26.57 15.36
C ASP A 687 -1.93 -25.22 16.08
N PHE A 688 -2.07 -24.16 15.29
CA PHE A 688 -2.17 -22.78 15.78
C PHE A 688 -3.62 -22.34 16.01
N SER A 689 -4.62 -23.21 15.77
CA SER A 689 -6.04 -22.84 15.80
C SER A 689 -6.42 -22.18 17.14
N ARG A 690 -6.01 -22.79 18.27
CA ARG A 690 -6.32 -22.27 19.61
C ARG A 690 -5.55 -20.99 19.93
N TYR A 691 -4.30 -20.90 19.45
CA TYR A 691 -3.47 -19.71 19.64
C TYR A 691 -4.12 -18.49 18.98
N PHE A 692 -4.50 -18.62 17.71
CA PHE A 692 -5.17 -17.52 17.01
C PHE A 692 -6.62 -17.33 17.42
N ALA A 693 -7.33 -18.36 17.87
CA ALA A 693 -8.66 -18.16 18.44
C ALA A 693 -8.63 -17.20 19.65
N LEU A 694 -7.58 -17.26 20.48
CA LEU A 694 -7.39 -16.30 21.57
C LEU A 694 -7.13 -14.89 21.06
N LYS A 695 -6.27 -14.74 20.03
CA LYS A 695 -6.01 -13.44 19.40
C LYS A 695 -7.25 -12.85 18.71
N LEU A 696 -8.00 -13.68 17.99
CA LEU A 696 -9.26 -13.30 17.34
C LEU A 696 -10.34 -12.96 18.36
N GLN A 697 -10.42 -13.68 19.48
CA GLN A 697 -11.34 -13.33 20.56
C GLN A 697 -10.97 -11.97 21.16
N LYS A 698 -9.68 -11.72 21.36
CA LYS A 698 -9.21 -10.41 21.79
C LYS A 698 -9.60 -9.33 20.77
N ALA A 699 -9.26 -9.52 19.50
CA ALA A 699 -9.65 -8.60 18.44
C ALA A 699 -11.18 -8.38 18.39
N LYS A 700 -11.99 -9.42 18.63
CA LYS A 700 -13.45 -9.26 18.74
C LYS A 700 -13.86 -8.39 19.92
N ASN A 701 -13.25 -8.59 21.09
CA ASN A 701 -13.48 -7.73 22.25
C ASN A 701 -13.01 -6.30 21.96
N ASP A 702 -11.97 -6.13 21.15
CA ASP A 702 -11.44 -4.82 20.73
C ASP A 702 -12.43 -4.05 19.82
N ARG A 703 -13.50 -4.70 19.30
CA ARG A 703 -14.61 -3.97 18.64
C ARG A 703 -15.34 -3.04 19.60
N ASP A 704 -15.40 -3.42 20.88
CA ASP A 704 -15.98 -2.58 21.93
C ASP A 704 -14.94 -1.60 22.50
N GLU A 705 -13.69 -1.66 22.04
CA GLU A 705 -12.67 -0.69 22.43
C GLU A 705 -12.89 0.66 21.74
N TYR A 706 -12.40 1.69 22.42
CA TYR A 706 -12.49 3.08 21.99
C TYR A 706 -11.90 3.31 20.59
N ALA A 707 -10.87 2.55 20.19
CA ALA A 707 -10.20 2.68 18.90
C ALA A 707 -11.13 2.31 17.72
N TYR A 708 -11.73 1.12 17.73
CA TYR A 708 -12.67 0.69 16.69
C TYR A 708 -13.91 1.57 16.63
N ILE A 709 -14.49 1.92 17.79
CA ILE A 709 -15.64 2.83 17.87
C ILE A 709 -15.31 4.20 17.27
N ASN A 710 -14.09 4.71 17.47
CA ASN A 710 -13.67 5.96 16.83
C ASN A 710 -13.46 5.81 15.33
N PHE A 711 -12.94 4.68 14.87
CA PHE A 711 -12.84 4.40 13.44
C PHE A 711 -14.22 4.42 12.75
N GLU A 712 -15.22 3.76 13.33
CA GLU A 712 -16.60 3.80 12.80
C GLU A 712 -17.17 5.22 12.84
N LYS A 713 -16.96 5.97 13.93
CA LYS A 713 -17.37 7.38 14.01
C LYS A 713 -16.67 8.25 12.96
N ASP A 714 -15.40 8.00 12.71
CA ASP A 714 -14.62 8.72 11.72
C ASP A 714 -15.09 8.37 10.30
N LEU A 715 -15.49 7.13 10.03
CA LEU A 715 -16.15 6.74 8.77
C LEU A 715 -17.49 7.46 8.58
N ILE A 716 -18.35 7.49 9.60
CA ILE A 716 -19.65 8.20 9.56
C ILE A 716 -19.48 9.68 9.26
N LYS A 717 -18.43 10.30 9.82
CA LYS A 717 -18.09 11.71 9.63
C LYS A 717 -17.16 11.96 8.44
N LEU A 718 -16.73 10.90 7.74
CA LEU A 718 -15.75 10.96 6.66
C LEU A 718 -14.51 11.78 7.05
N ASN A 719 -13.93 11.50 8.22
CA ASN A 719 -12.67 12.08 8.68
C ASN A 719 -11.48 11.38 7.99
N PHE A 720 -11.29 11.69 6.70
CA PHE A 720 -10.30 11.02 5.85
C PHE A 720 -8.89 11.02 6.45
N GLU A 721 -8.48 12.10 7.13
CA GLU A 721 -7.13 12.16 7.74
C GLU A 721 -6.99 11.18 8.91
N LYS A 722 -7.99 11.10 9.78
CA LYS A 722 -7.97 10.18 10.92
C LYS A 722 -8.06 8.73 10.49
N ILE A 723 -8.94 8.43 9.52
CA ILE A 723 -9.06 7.09 8.92
C ILE A 723 -7.73 6.69 8.28
N SER A 724 -7.11 7.59 7.50
CA SER A 724 -5.81 7.37 6.88
C SER A 724 -4.76 6.99 7.91
N LYS A 725 -4.68 7.72 9.03
CA LYS A 725 -3.72 7.47 10.11
C LYS A 725 -4.03 6.18 10.88
N HIS A 726 -5.30 5.89 11.13
CA HIS A 726 -5.74 4.65 11.82
C HIS A 726 -5.35 3.41 11.03
N MET A 727 -5.54 3.44 9.70
CA MET A 727 -5.28 2.32 8.80
C MET A 727 -3.80 2.18 8.39
N GLU A 728 -2.87 2.93 8.99
CA GLU A 728 -1.42 2.76 8.76
C GLU A 728 -0.96 1.40 9.34
N LEU A 729 -0.48 0.53 8.44
CA LEU A 729 0.00 -0.81 8.81
C LEU A 729 1.25 -0.78 9.72
N ILE A 730 2.04 0.29 9.64
CA ILE A 730 3.26 0.48 10.42
C ILE A 730 3.08 1.72 11.29
N ASP A 731 3.03 1.50 12.60
CA ASP A 731 3.03 2.60 13.58
C ASP A 731 4.47 3.09 13.79
N ASP A 732 4.91 4.06 12.98
CA ASP A 732 6.23 4.69 13.12
C ASP A 732 6.17 5.92 14.05
N ASN A 733 5.67 5.71 15.28
CA ASN A 733 5.76 6.70 16.36
C ASN A 733 7.21 7.08 16.72
N ARG A 734 8.20 6.34 16.21
CA ARG A 734 9.62 6.69 16.32
C ARG A 734 9.90 7.68 15.22
N GLN A 735 10.08 8.96 15.54
CA GLN A 735 10.54 9.94 14.56
C GLN A 735 11.92 9.51 14.05
N MET A 736 11.96 8.77 12.94
CA MET A 736 13.19 8.27 12.33
C MET A 736 13.82 9.36 11.46
N ILE A 737 15.15 9.43 11.49
CA ILE A 737 15.95 10.31 10.65
C ILE A 737 16.82 9.45 9.75
N GLU A 738 16.93 9.84 8.48
CA GLU A 738 17.77 9.14 7.50
C GLU A 738 19.14 9.85 7.43
N LEU A 739 20.20 9.13 7.80
CA LEU A 739 21.58 9.57 7.67
C LEU A 739 22.13 9.13 6.32
N PHE A 740 22.57 10.08 5.50
CA PHE A 740 23.42 9.82 4.34
C PHE A 740 24.88 9.93 4.78
N LEU A 741 25.56 8.79 4.86
CA LEU A 741 26.97 8.74 5.22
C LEU A 741 27.82 8.72 3.94
N ASN A 742 28.49 9.83 3.65
CA ASN A 742 29.35 9.95 2.47
C ASN A 742 30.57 9.03 2.55
N ARG A 743 30.88 8.38 1.43
CA ARG A 743 32.03 7.49 1.22
C ARG A 743 32.17 7.12 -0.25
N ASN A 744 33.29 6.49 -0.60
CA ASN A 744 33.49 5.88 -1.92
C ASN A 744 33.21 4.38 -1.85
N LEU A 745 32.26 3.92 -2.66
CA LEU A 745 31.89 2.52 -2.75
C LEU A 745 32.32 1.90 -4.07
N ARG A 746 32.79 0.65 -4.02
CA ARG A 746 33.00 -0.15 -5.22
C ARG A 746 31.86 -1.15 -5.40
N ILE A 747 31.00 -0.93 -6.39
CA ILE A 747 29.82 -1.76 -6.66
C ILE A 747 29.92 -2.28 -8.11
N ASN A 748 29.89 -3.61 -8.26
CA ASN A 748 30.04 -4.28 -9.57
C ASN A 748 31.27 -3.82 -10.38
N GLY A 749 32.37 -3.55 -9.68
CA GLY A 749 33.62 -3.08 -10.29
C GLY A 749 33.66 -1.58 -10.61
N LYS A 750 32.55 -0.85 -10.48
CA LYS A 750 32.48 0.61 -10.64
C LYS A 750 32.68 1.32 -9.31
N GLU A 751 33.42 2.41 -9.32
CA GLU A 751 33.54 3.33 -8.19
C GLU A 751 32.36 4.29 -8.18
N ILE A 752 31.75 4.46 -7.01
CA ILE A 752 30.57 5.29 -6.78
C ILE A 752 30.91 6.24 -5.64
N ASN A 753 30.88 7.53 -5.92
CA ASN A 753 31.20 8.59 -4.97
C ASN A 753 29.91 9.12 -4.32
N GLY A 754 29.81 9.01 -2.99
CA GLY A 754 28.64 9.45 -2.23
C GLY A 754 28.38 10.96 -2.33
N SER A 755 29.44 11.79 -2.39
CA SER A 755 29.29 13.25 -2.40
C SER A 755 28.74 13.74 -3.73
N GLU A 756 29.09 13.06 -4.83
CA GLU A 756 28.50 13.28 -6.15
C GLU A 756 27.00 12.95 -6.16
N ILE A 757 26.61 11.83 -5.56
CA ILE A 757 25.19 11.43 -5.46
C ILE A 757 24.40 12.44 -4.62
N TRP A 758 24.94 12.88 -3.48
CA TRP A 758 24.29 13.89 -2.63
C TRP A 758 24.16 15.23 -3.35
N THR A 759 25.22 15.68 -4.02
CA THR A 759 25.21 16.94 -4.79
C THR A 759 24.16 16.89 -5.90
N GLN A 760 24.06 15.76 -6.61
CA GLN A 760 23.00 15.55 -7.59
C GLN A 760 21.60 15.63 -6.96
N TYR A 761 21.39 15.02 -5.79
CA TYR A 761 20.12 15.10 -5.07
C TYR A 761 19.75 16.55 -4.71
N ALA A 762 20.68 17.28 -4.09
CA ALA A 762 20.49 18.67 -3.69
C ALA A 762 20.15 19.57 -4.89
N ASN A 763 20.93 19.47 -5.97
CA ASN A 763 20.70 20.22 -7.20
C ASN A 763 19.33 19.92 -7.82
N LEU A 764 18.90 18.65 -7.82
CA LEU A 764 17.57 18.28 -8.32
C LEU A 764 16.45 18.90 -7.47
N ILE A 765 16.59 18.93 -6.14
CA ILE A 765 15.61 19.54 -5.24
C ILE A 765 15.50 21.05 -5.48
N GLU A 766 16.63 21.74 -5.63
CA GLU A 766 16.69 23.20 -5.83
C GLU A 766 16.26 23.65 -7.21
N ASN A 767 16.38 22.81 -8.24
CA ASN A 767 16.02 23.16 -9.60
C ASN A 767 14.52 23.44 -9.75
N LYS A 768 14.15 24.71 -10.02
CA LYS A 768 12.76 25.16 -10.20
C LYS A 768 12.30 25.20 -11.65
N ASP A 769 13.23 25.12 -12.59
CA ASP A 769 12.97 25.28 -14.03
C ASP A 769 12.78 23.93 -14.74
N MET A 770 13.23 22.84 -14.13
CA MET A 770 13.06 21.47 -14.64
C MET A 770 11.59 21.07 -14.60
N ASP A 771 11.16 20.39 -15.65
CA ASP A 771 9.82 19.79 -15.70
C ASP A 771 9.55 18.87 -14.53
N TYR A 772 8.31 18.91 -14.06
CA TYR A 772 7.91 18.14 -12.90
C TYR A 772 8.12 16.63 -13.12
N SER A 773 7.77 16.10 -14.29
CA SER A 773 7.89 14.66 -14.60
C SER A 773 9.36 14.23 -14.66
N GLU A 774 10.19 15.02 -15.35
CA GLU A 774 11.63 14.81 -15.42
C GLU A 774 12.27 14.83 -14.02
N LYS A 775 11.95 15.86 -13.23
CA LYS A 775 12.47 16.03 -11.86
C LYS A 775 12.07 14.87 -10.96
N MET A 776 10.82 14.42 -11.00
CA MET A 776 10.36 13.30 -10.17
C MET A 776 11.03 11.97 -10.53
N VAL A 777 11.23 11.69 -11.82
CA VAL A 777 11.91 10.48 -12.29
C VAL A 777 13.38 10.49 -11.86
N LYS A 778 14.11 11.58 -12.15
CA LYS A 778 15.52 11.74 -11.75
C LYS A 778 15.73 11.68 -10.24
N LEU A 779 14.85 12.31 -9.46
CA LEU A 779 14.88 12.21 -8.00
C LEU A 779 14.70 10.77 -7.51
N SER A 780 13.85 9.99 -8.17
CA SER A 780 13.67 8.58 -7.79
C SER A 780 14.84 7.69 -8.19
N GLU A 781 15.48 7.95 -9.33
CA GLU A 781 16.70 7.26 -9.75
C GLU A 781 17.83 7.55 -8.76
N ASN A 782 18.03 8.83 -8.43
CA ASN A 782 19.04 9.26 -7.48
C ASN A 782 18.77 8.69 -6.07
N LYS A 783 17.52 8.70 -5.57
CA LYS A 783 17.16 8.05 -4.29
C LYS A 783 17.48 6.56 -4.23
N ALA A 784 17.34 5.83 -5.34
CA ALA A 784 17.73 4.43 -5.38
C ALA A 784 19.25 4.27 -5.25
N GLN A 785 20.04 5.15 -5.88
CA GLN A 785 21.50 5.17 -5.70
C GLN A 785 21.90 5.57 -4.27
N MET A 786 21.17 6.51 -3.65
CA MET A 786 21.40 6.91 -2.26
C MET A 786 21.20 5.74 -1.28
N SER A 787 20.37 4.74 -1.61
CA SER A 787 20.02 3.65 -0.68
C SER A 787 21.22 2.85 -0.14
N ASP A 788 22.34 2.83 -0.85
CA ASP A 788 23.60 2.19 -0.42
C ASP A 788 24.37 2.98 0.67
N PHE A 789 23.99 4.25 0.87
CA PHE A 789 24.60 5.21 1.79
C PHE A 789 23.66 5.60 2.94
N LEU A 790 22.38 5.21 2.86
CA LEU A 790 21.35 5.59 3.82
C LEU A 790 21.29 4.62 5.00
N TYR A 791 21.31 5.19 6.20
CA TYR A 791 21.10 4.51 7.47
C TYR A 791 19.96 5.20 8.23
N ARG A 792 19.22 4.44 9.05
CA ARG A 792 18.09 4.96 9.81
C ARG A 792 18.40 4.94 11.29
N ILE A 793 18.17 6.07 11.95
CA ILE A 793 18.31 6.19 13.40
C ILE A 793 17.12 6.90 14.00
N THR A 794 16.91 6.71 15.31
CA THR A 794 15.87 7.46 16.01
C THR A 794 16.28 8.91 16.18
N LYS A 795 15.32 9.84 16.24
CA LYS A 795 15.59 11.25 16.57
C LYS A 795 16.34 11.44 17.89
N ARG A 796 16.12 10.54 18.86
CA ARG A 796 16.86 10.54 20.14
C ARG A 796 18.34 10.26 19.90
N ASP A 797 18.65 9.25 19.08
CA ASP A 797 20.04 8.90 18.75
C ASP A 797 20.68 9.96 17.85
N PHE A 798 19.89 10.63 17.01
CA PHE A 798 20.36 11.72 16.15
C PHE A 798 20.93 12.91 16.93
N ILE A 799 20.50 13.13 18.17
CA ILE A 799 21.10 14.19 19.03
C ILE A 799 22.62 14.00 19.14
N LYS A 800 23.11 12.75 19.08
CA LYS A 800 24.55 12.44 19.08
C LYS A 800 25.27 12.88 17.79
N TYR A 801 24.54 13.03 16.69
CA TYR A 801 25.05 13.33 15.36
C TYR A 801 24.76 14.76 14.89
N ILE A 802 23.90 15.52 15.58
CA ILE A 802 23.42 16.82 15.09
C ILE A 802 24.55 17.83 14.85
N GLY A 803 25.60 17.82 15.69
CA GLY A 803 26.79 18.67 15.52
C GLY A 803 27.77 18.19 14.43
N LYS A 804 27.49 17.06 13.78
CA LYS A 804 28.29 16.46 12.71
C LYS A 804 27.60 16.55 11.34
N ALA A 805 26.38 17.09 11.28
CA ALA A 805 25.66 17.28 10.04
C ALA A 805 26.33 18.37 9.19
N ASN A 806 26.70 18.03 7.96
CA ASN A 806 27.26 18.97 6.98
C ASN A 806 26.15 19.65 6.17
N ASP A 807 25.05 18.94 5.91
CA ASP A 807 23.90 19.45 5.18
C ASP A 807 22.61 18.70 5.61
N ILE A 808 21.45 19.35 5.48
CA ILE A 808 20.14 18.80 5.87
C ILE A 808 19.08 19.18 4.84
N ILE A 809 18.51 18.19 4.16
CA ILE A 809 17.43 18.36 3.20
C ILE A 809 16.21 17.56 3.66
N GLY A 810 15.23 18.23 4.25
CA GLY A 810 14.04 17.58 4.80
C GLY A 810 14.37 16.71 6.01
N ASN A 811 14.13 15.40 5.91
CA ASN A 811 14.46 14.40 6.94
C ASN A 811 15.77 13.64 6.67
N LEU A 812 16.51 14.03 5.62
CA LEU A 812 17.79 13.48 5.23
C LEU A 812 18.92 14.35 5.77
N VAL A 813 19.86 13.75 6.47
CA VAL A 813 21.02 14.43 7.04
C VAL A 813 22.28 13.88 6.39
N TYR A 814 23.09 14.77 5.83
CA TYR A 814 24.34 14.45 5.16
C TYR A 814 25.53 14.62 6.10
N ILE A 815 26.41 13.62 6.11
CA ILE A 815 27.67 13.63 6.86
C ILE A 815 28.81 13.35 5.87
N GLU A 816 29.69 14.33 5.70
CA GLU A 816 30.80 14.32 4.73
C GLU A 816 31.85 13.24 5.07
N ASP A 817 32.20 13.11 6.35
CA ASP A 817 33.14 12.11 6.86
C ASP A 817 32.44 10.79 7.25
N GLY A 818 31.53 10.30 6.41
CA GLY A 818 30.66 9.17 6.72
C GLY A 818 31.40 7.88 7.12
N GLU A 819 32.56 7.62 6.51
CA GLU A 819 33.40 6.45 6.78
C GLU A 819 33.80 6.31 8.26
N LYS A 820 33.96 7.43 9.00
CA LYS A 820 34.32 7.41 10.43
C LYS A 820 33.25 6.78 11.33
N TYR A 821 32.02 6.70 10.84
CA TYR A 821 30.85 6.20 11.56
C TYR A 821 30.41 4.82 11.05
N ILE A 822 31.21 4.19 10.19
CA ILE A 822 30.92 2.87 9.64
C ILE A 822 32.00 1.90 10.09
N TYR A 823 31.58 0.77 10.64
CA TYR A 823 32.44 -0.37 10.88
C TYR A 823 31.84 -1.63 10.26
N ASN A 824 32.61 -2.34 9.42
CA ASN A 824 32.16 -3.54 8.71
C ASN A 824 30.78 -3.37 8.05
N GLU A 825 30.58 -2.22 7.39
CA GLU A 825 29.34 -1.85 6.68
C GLU A 825 28.11 -1.62 7.59
N ARG A 826 28.33 -1.45 8.90
CA ARG A 826 27.29 -1.13 9.90
C ARG A 826 27.55 0.23 10.54
N LEU A 827 26.49 0.90 10.97
CA LEU A 827 26.61 2.13 11.73
C LEU A 827 27.29 1.86 13.07
N ASN A 828 28.39 2.56 13.35
CA ASN A 828 29.11 2.49 14.62
C ASN A 828 28.86 3.77 15.44
N TYR A 829 28.30 3.60 16.64
CA TYR A 829 28.07 4.67 17.60
C TYR A 829 29.36 4.95 18.37
N LYS A 830 30.31 5.70 17.80
CA LYS A 830 31.45 6.19 18.59
C LYS A 830 30.92 7.15 19.67
N ASN A 831 30.83 6.70 20.91
CA ASN A 831 30.76 7.60 22.06
C ASN A 831 32.20 7.96 22.44
N GLU A 832 32.55 9.25 22.44
CA GLU A 832 33.86 9.76 22.91
C GLU A 832 34.14 9.45 24.41
N ASN A 833 33.23 8.77 25.12
CA ASN A 833 33.34 8.39 26.54
C ASN A 833 33.18 6.87 26.82
N ASP A 834 33.10 6.02 25.79
CA ASP A 834 33.19 4.56 26.01
C ASP A 834 34.68 4.17 25.92
N GLU A 835 35.31 3.86 27.05
CA GLU A 835 36.72 3.39 27.17
C GLU A 835 37.02 2.05 26.46
N PHE A 836 36.17 1.61 25.54
CA PHE A 836 36.39 0.42 24.71
C PHE A 836 36.68 0.85 23.27
N GLU A 837 37.82 1.53 23.12
CA GLU A 837 38.45 1.79 21.82
C GLU A 837 39.27 0.56 21.36
N ASP A 838 39.20 0.32 20.04
CA ASP A 838 40.07 -0.49 19.16
C ASP A 838 39.59 -1.82 18.56
N ILE A 839 38.40 -2.35 18.86
CA ILE A 839 37.83 -3.48 18.08
C ILE A 839 36.30 -3.41 17.99
N LEU A 840 35.80 -2.33 17.39
CA LEU A 840 34.79 -2.46 16.35
C LEU A 840 35.51 -1.92 15.13
#